data_AF-M3BPZ1-F1
#
_entry.id   AF-M3BPZ1-F1
#
_cell.length_a   1.000
_cell.length_b   1.000
_cell.length_c   1.000
_cell.angle_alpha   90.00
_cell.angle_beta   90.00
_cell.angle_gamma   90.00
#
_symmetry.space_group_name_H-M   'P 1'
#
loop_
_entity.id
_entity.type
_entity.pdbx_description
1 polymer ?
#
loop_
_entity_poly.entity_id
_entity_poly.type
_entity_poly.pdbx_seq_one_letter_code
_entity_poly.pdbx_strand_id
1 'polypeptide(L)'
;MSAGLDTAVRRAAAAGQLLVQPRMGMAAPQAMAAGLREVCSLPCPTVGTLTLDSYTRVGDHRQARAALRAGDDLNGFPLVAHGPLVTARVAAAAGDRPVQVRHGSALPGDIFRTMAAAGLSASEGGPVSYCLPYGRTPLAESVANWRAATAEFAQLTRDRGLRAHLETFGGCLLGQLCPPSLLVATSLLEALFFVQQGVTSVSLSYAQQTDARQDVEALAALRMLADELLPERVDRHIVLYTYMGVFPGSPRGAQLLMDRSAELAVRGGARRLIVKTPVEALRLPTVEENVAALRSAAAAAGRARVEGRTPWAHQVDPTEVLTEARALIEATLELADDVGTALTRAFATGILDVPFCLHEDNRGLTQAAVDGEGRLGWTRTGRLPLPRRDGPPRPSRGPVTAARLLQMLRYTADRHDLLALEAAPETTWAEPAPDLPGGVPPEPYRIAVVGTGPRGVSVLERVAARLAERPAGRPVEVYAIDAVEVGPGRVWRTDQPGWSMMNTVSGEVTIFSGPPDGGPARAGAGPSLYEWWRTAEPHRAAPDSCAPRALYGRYLAYALDRVEGTLAADVLRLHRLRQSVETLTGESDGRYLLTLGDGRRLRADRVVLTTGHPLPELRPEQVELASFAEERPELLYVRGDSAVDMPLDGIAPGRTVGVIGLGLSFYDVVAALTTGRGGRFVPAADGGLRYEPSGREPRLVAGSRSGLPLLARGRNQKGSRHAYRPRLFTRERIRALRRHGQLDFRTDVLPWLLAEVELVRCATALQRAYGPDIAERFAHEAQEAVGEAGADGAQRAVHRAATRCGLRGVGPVDLRAWALPFEGREFAGPRQYEAELAALLRRDLELAAEGNVDGPVKACLDTIRDVRGVLRAAVDFSGLTPASHRDDFLRDFVPTVSRLTTGPPLVRIRQLLALLDSGVLRIAGPEARFGADAEAGRFYVESPRVKGSRTRLDVLVDARIPEPDLGRARGDLTARLRDQGLLTAYVNRGQDGTAFATGGVAVTGSPFHPVRADGRPETGMYVLGIPSEFTRWFTQVGSGRPGVWGEFTSDADAIAGDALAGARLRADARELTGVVLGPRWRSKFGTPEGETADGS
;
A
#
# COMPACT_ATOMS: atom_id res chain seq x y z
N MET A 1 36.60 -15.33 37.84
CA MET A 1 36.62 -13.90 37.43
C MET A 1 36.40 -13.90 35.93
N SER A 2 35.27 -13.36 35.45
CA SER A 2 34.96 -13.29 34.01
C SER A 2 36.05 -12.49 33.29
N ALA A 3 36.51 -12.97 32.13
CA ALA A 3 37.51 -12.27 31.34
C ALA A 3 36.93 -10.93 30.83
N GLY A 4 37.68 -9.84 30.95
CA GLY A 4 37.29 -8.53 30.41
C GLY A 4 37.00 -8.58 28.91
N LEU A 5 36.05 -7.76 28.44
CA LEU A 5 35.64 -7.72 27.04
C LEU A 5 36.82 -7.45 26.08
N ASP A 6 37.73 -6.56 26.47
CA ASP A 6 38.97 -6.26 25.75
C ASP A 6 39.85 -7.49 25.55
N THR A 7 39.99 -8.31 26.59
CA THR A 7 40.79 -9.54 26.57
C THR A 7 40.15 -10.61 25.70
N ALA A 8 38.83 -10.77 25.78
CA ALA A 8 38.09 -11.68 24.91
C ALA A 8 38.23 -11.31 23.43
N VAL A 9 38.14 -10.01 23.11
CA VAL A 9 38.32 -9.49 21.75
C VAL A 9 39.76 -9.71 21.25
N ARG A 10 40.78 -9.41 22.06
CA ARG A 10 42.19 -9.70 21.70
C ARG A 10 42.42 -11.17 21.44
N ARG A 11 41.88 -12.05 22.29
CA ARG A 11 42.02 -13.50 22.16
C ARG A 11 41.38 -14.01 20.88
N ALA A 12 40.16 -13.57 20.58
CA ALA A 12 39.47 -13.91 19.33
C ALA A 12 40.25 -13.40 18.10
N ALA A 13 40.72 -12.15 18.14
CA ALA A 13 41.50 -11.56 17.05
C ALA A 13 42.84 -12.30 16.82
N ALA A 14 43.56 -12.66 17.88
CA ALA A 14 44.81 -13.42 17.80
C ALA A 14 44.60 -14.84 17.25
N ALA A 15 43.44 -15.45 17.54
CA ALA A 15 43.02 -16.71 16.94
C ALA A 15 42.49 -16.55 15.51
N GLY A 16 42.51 -15.34 14.94
CA GLY A 16 41.93 -15.05 13.64
C GLY A 16 40.44 -15.37 13.62
N GLN A 17 39.67 -14.99 14.65
CA GLN A 17 38.23 -15.20 14.76
C GLN A 17 37.50 -13.87 14.96
N LEU A 18 36.30 -13.74 14.39
CA LEU A 18 35.41 -12.60 14.63
C LEU A 18 34.59 -12.89 15.88
N LEU A 19 34.54 -11.95 16.82
CA LEU A 19 33.67 -12.08 17.99
C LEU A 19 32.26 -11.61 17.61
N VAL A 20 31.25 -12.47 17.80
CA VAL A 20 29.85 -12.17 17.46
C VAL A 20 28.99 -11.98 18.70
N GLN A 21 28.10 -10.99 18.69
CA GLN A 21 27.31 -10.62 19.87
C GLN A 21 25.85 -10.31 19.51
N PRO A 22 24.86 -10.85 20.24
CA PRO A 22 23.45 -10.56 19.98
C PRO A 22 22.98 -9.32 20.75
N ARG A 23 21.74 -8.89 20.49
CA ARG A 23 20.95 -8.03 21.39
C ARG A 23 19.85 -8.85 22.04
N MET A 24 19.87 -8.94 23.37
CA MET A 24 18.98 -9.83 24.12
C MET A 24 18.69 -9.27 25.52
N GLY A 25 17.42 -9.25 25.91
CA GLY A 25 16.98 -8.78 27.23
C GLY A 25 15.61 -9.36 27.57
N MET A 26 15.47 -9.90 28.78
CA MET A 26 14.21 -10.44 29.29
C MET A 26 13.94 -9.89 30.68
N ALA A 27 12.67 -9.65 31.03
CA ALA A 27 12.31 -9.11 32.34
C ALA A 27 12.65 -10.07 33.49
N ALA A 28 12.37 -11.36 33.33
CA ALA A 28 12.54 -12.37 34.36
C ALA A 28 14.02 -12.80 34.52
N PRO A 29 14.61 -12.76 35.74
CA PRO A 29 16.01 -13.11 35.96
C PRO A 29 16.38 -14.53 35.51
N GLN A 30 15.51 -15.51 35.74
CA GLN A 30 15.75 -16.91 35.37
C GLN A 30 15.79 -17.08 33.84
N ALA A 31 14.87 -16.43 33.12
CA ALA A 31 14.84 -16.45 31.66
C ALA A 31 16.07 -15.74 31.06
N MET A 32 16.45 -14.58 31.62
CA MET A 32 17.65 -13.87 31.19
C MET A 32 18.92 -14.70 31.44
N ALA A 33 19.03 -15.36 32.59
CA ALA A 33 20.15 -16.25 32.91
C ALA A 33 20.23 -17.46 31.97
N ALA A 34 19.08 -18.07 31.64
CA ALA A 34 19.02 -19.16 30.67
C ALA A 34 19.49 -18.70 29.28
N GLY A 35 18.99 -17.55 28.81
CA GLY A 35 19.43 -16.97 27.53
C GLY A 35 20.93 -16.67 27.49
N LEU A 36 21.49 -16.09 28.56
CA LEU A 36 22.94 -15.86 28.64
C LEU A 36 23.74 -17.16 28.54
N ARG A 37 23.28 -18.22 29.21
CA ARG A 37 23.93 -19.53 29.17
C ARG A 37 23.96 -20.11 27.76
N GLU A 38 22.85 -20.04 27.04
CA GLU A 38 22.74 -20.52 25.65
C GLU A 38 23.67 -19.75 24.69
N VAL A 39 23.75 -18.43 24.83
CA VAL A 39 24.65 -17.60 23.99
C VAL A 39 26.12 -17.86 24.32
N CYS A 40 26.45 -18.02 25.60
CA CYS A 40 27.82 -18.15 26.07
C CYS A 40 28.38 -19.58 25.96
N SER A 41 27.52 -20.58 25.82
CA SER A 41 27.89 -21.98 25.58
C SER A 41 28.28 -22.27 24.12
N LEU A 42 28.02 -21.33 23.20
CA LEU A 42 28.36 -21.48 21.79
C LEU A 42 29.87 -21.73 21.58
N PRO A 43 30.25 -22.64 20.67
CA PRO A 43 31.66 -22.94 20.40
C PRO A 43 32.39 -21.78 19.72
N CYS A 44 31.67 -20.87 19.06
CA CYS A 44 32.26 -19.65 18.51
C CYS A 44 32.48 -18.58 19.60
N PRO A 45 33.42 -17.64 19.40
CA PRO A 45 33.61 -16.51 20.33
C PRO A 45 32.38 -15.60 20.38
N THR A 46 31.79 -15.45 21.57
CA THR A 46 30.58 -14.68 21.84
C THR A 46 30.73 -13.79 23.07
N VAL A 47 29.92 -12.74 23.13
CA VAL A 47 29.72 -11.87 24.30
C VAL A 47 28.26 -12.00 24.75
N GLY A 48 28.05 -12.16 26.05
CA GLY A 48 26.71 -12.11 26.64
C GLY A 48 26.18 -10.67 26.64
N THR A 49 24.88 -10.49 26.43
CA THR A 49 24.25 -9.16 26.39
C THR A 49 23.13 -9.07 27.41
N LEU A 50 23.08 -7.94 28.14
CA LEU A 50 21.91 -7.49 28.88
C LEU A 50 21.36 -6.21 28.23
N THR A 51 20.37 -6.36 27.35
CA THR A 51 19.65 -5.22 26.77
C THR A 51 18.64 -4.71 27.78
N LEU A 52 18.75 -3.45 28.22
CA LEU A 52 17.89 -2.87 29.26
C LEU A 52 16.50 -2.51 28.73
N ASP A 53 15.49 -2.55 29.59
CA ASP A 53 14.12 -2.15 29.23
C ASP A 53 13.99 -0.62 29.06
N SER A 54 12.91 -0.18 28.40
CA SER A 54 12.67 1.24 28.12
C SER A 54 12.45 2.12 29.36
N TYR A 55 11.90 1.60 30.47
CA TYR A 55 11.74 2.42 31.68
C TYR A 55 13.09 2.70 32.33
N THR A 56 13.95 1.68 32.44
CA THR A 56 15.32 1.87 32.95
C THR A 56 16.11 2.88 32.09
N ARG A 57 15.91 2.88 30.76
CA ARG A 57 16.58 3.82 29.84
C ARG A 57 16.24 5.29 30.09
N VAL A 58 15.03 5.59 30.59
CA VAL A 58 14.59 6.97 30.88
C VAL A 58 14.66 7.32 32.37
N GLY A 59 15.25 6.45 33.20
CA GLY A 59 15.37 6.65 34.64
C GLY A 59 14.09 6.38 35.45
N ASP A 60 13.03 5.84 34.84
CA ASP A 60 11.77 5.52 35.52
C ASP A 60 11.83 4.14 36.19
N HIS A 61 12.74 3.99 37.15
CA HIS A 61 12.92 2.74 37.88
C HIS A 61 11.70 2.38 38.74
N ARG A 62 10.81 3.35 39.02
CA ARG A 62 9.57 3.11 39.75
C ARG A 62 8.59 2.32 38.90
N GLN A 63 8.38 2.71 37.64
CA GLN A 63 7.52 1.98 36.72
C GLN A 63 8.10 0.61 36.36
N ALA A 64 9.42 0.50 36.18
CA ALA A 64 10.06 -0.81 36.00
C ALA A 64 9.75 -1.77 37.16
N ARG A 65 9.84 -1.30 38.41
CA ARG A 65 9.47 -2.10 39.60
C ARG A 65 7.98 -2.39 39.69
N ALA A 66 7.11 -1.49 39.24
CA ALA A 66 5.68 -1.71 39.22
C ALA A 66 5.30 -2.80 38.21
N ALA A 67 5.82 -2.73 36.99
CA ALA A 67 5.63 -3.73 35.94
C ALA A 67 6.11 -5.13 36.38
N LEU A 68 7.29 -5.21 37.00
CA LEU A 68 7.79 -6.46 37.58
C LEU A 68 6.86 -7.07 38.63
N ARG A 69 6.21 -6.24 39.47
CA ARG A 69 5.25 -6.72 40.46
C ARG A 69 3.92 -7.17 39.84
N ALA A 70 3.52 -6.53 38.75
CA ALA A 70 2.30 -6.89 38.02
C ALA A 70 2.49 -8.15 37.16
N GLY A 71 3.73 -8.54 36.86
CA GLY A 71 4.03 -9.63 35.94
C GLY A 71 3.94 -9.21 34.47
N ASP A 72 4.06 -7.91 34.18
CA ASP A 72 4.01 -7.39 32.82
C ASP A 72 5.28 -7.74 32.03
N ASP A 73 5.13 -7.97 30.73
CA ASP A 73 6.26 -8.14 29.83
C ASP A 73 7.00 -6.81 29.60
N LEU A 74 8.33 -6.83 29.76
CA LEU A 74 9.21 -5.71 29.42
C LEU A 74 10.06 -6.05 28.22
N ASN A 75 10.36 -5.05 27.40
CA ASN A 75 11.21 -5.15 26.20
C ASN A 75 12.73 -5.30 26.50
N GLY A 76 13.10 -5.61 27.73
CA GLY A 76 14.49 -5.76 28.17
C GLY A 76 14.63 -6.15 29.64
N PHE A 77 15.87 -6.25 30.11
CA PHE A 77 16.21 -6.60 31.49
C PHE A 77 16.23 -5.34 32.39
N PRO A 78 15.37 -5.23 33.42
CA PRO A 78 15.28 -4.05 34.27
C PRO A 78 16.34 -4.07 35.38
N LEU A 79 17.58 -3.83 34.97
CA LEU A 79 18.80 -3.97 35.79
C LEU A 79 18.74 -3.20 37.11
N VAL A 80 18.30 -1.94 37.09
CA VAL A 80 18.22 -1.10 38.30
C VAL A 80 17.07 -1.54 39.22
N ALA A 81 15.95 -1.99 38.63
CA ALA A 81 14.80 -2.46 39.40
C ALA A 81 15.10 -3.78 40.14
N HIS A 82 15.82 -4.69 39.49
CA HIS A 82 16.29 -5.95 40.09
C HIS A 82 17.43 -5.75 41.08
N GLY A 83 18.26 -4.74 40.84
CA GLY A 83 19.41 -4.41 41.68
C GLY A 83 20.64 -5.29 41.43
N PRO A 84 21.77 -4.98 42.12
CA PRO A 84 23.07 -5.53 41.79
C PRO A 84 23.23 -7.02 42.12
N LEU A 85 22.61 -7.51 43.20
CA LEU A 85 22.71 -8.92 43.61
C LEU A 85 22.04 -9.87 42.61
N VAL A 86 20.84 -9.52 42.15
CA VAL A 86 20.12 -10.30 41.13
C VAL A 86 20.87 -10.23 39.81
N THR A 87 21.32 -9.03 39.43
CA THR A 87 22.12 -8.83 38.21
C THR A 87 23.40 -9.67 38.22
N ALA A 88 24.12 -9.74 39.34
CA ALA A 88 25.31 -10.56 39.48
C ALA A 88 25.01 -12.06 39.30
N ARG A 89 23.90 -12.55 39.87
CA ARG A 89 23.45 -13.95 39.70
C ARG A 89 23.09 -14.27 38.25
N VAL A 90 22.43 -13.35 37.56
CA VAL A 90 22.11 -13.49 36.14
C VAL A 90 23.38 -13.51 35.30
N ALA A 91 24.29 -12.55 35.52
CA ALA A 91 25.55 -12.44 34.80
C ALA A 91 26.45 -13.67 34.98
N ALA A 92 26.42 -14.32 36.16
CA ALA A 92 27.16 -15.55 36.41
C ALA A 92 26.81 -16.70 35.44
N ALA A 93 25.62 -16.68 34.83
CA ALA A 93 25.22 -17.68 33.83
C ALA A 93 26.05 -17.64 32.54
N ALA A 94 26.77 -16.54 32.28
CA ALA A 94 27.69 -16.42 31.16
C ALA A 94 29.03 -17.16 31.35
N GLY A 95 29.30 -17.66 32.57
CA GLY A 95 30.57 -18.32 32.90
C GLY A 95 31.76 -17.37 32.70
N ASP A 96 32.76 -17.83 31.95
CA ASP A 96 33.97 -17.05 31.67
C ASP A 96 33.82 -16.06 30.50
N ARG A 97 32.67 -16.05 29.81
CA ARG A 97 32.41 -15.09 28.73
C ARG A 97 32.13 -13.70 29.33
N PRO A 98 32.60 -12.62 28.68
CA PRO A 98 32.24 -11.26 29.08
C PRO A 98 30.74 -11.02 28.87
N VAL A 99 30.15 -10.19 29.74
CA VAL A 99 28.78 -9.69 29.60
C VAL A 99 28.82 -8.18 29.43
N GLN A 100 28.18 -7.66 28.38
CA GLN A 100 28.03 -6.24 28.15
C GLN A 100 26.59 -5.80 28.38
N VAL A 101 26.41 -4.68 29.07
CA VAL A 101 25.11 -4.04 29.25
C VAL A 101 24.86 -3.04 28.14
N ARG A 102 23.70 -3.16 27.50
CA ARG A 102 23.32 -2.46 26.28
C ARG A 102 22.02 -1.69 26.49
N HIS A 103 21.99 -0.39 26.18
CA HIS A 103 20.86 0.46 26.55
C HIS A 103 20.61 1.59 25.54
N GLY A 104 20.23 2.77 26.02
CA GLY A 104 19.88 3.94 25.22
C GLY A 104 19.47 5.07 26.14
N SER A 105 20.32 5.40 27.11
CA SER A 105 20.01 6.32 28.21
C SER A 105 20.91 7.55 28.12
N ALA A 106 20.29 8.72 28.16
CA ALA A 106 20.97 10.00 28.31
C ALA A 106 21.53 10.21 29.74
N LEU A 107 21.07 9.41 30.71
CA LEU A 107 21.33 9.53 32.16
C LEU A 107 21.84 8.17 32.73
N PRO A 108 23.08 7.74 32.42
CA PRO A 108 23.53 6.38 32.72
C PRO A 108 23.94 6.13 34.18
N GLY A 109 23.90 7.13 35.07
CA GLY A 109 24.48 7.04 36.43
C GLY A 109 23.99 5.85 37.27
N ASP A 110 22.67 5.66 37.39
CA ASP A 110 22.11 4.52 38.14
C ASP A 110 22.45 3.17 37.51
N ILE A 111 22.51 3.14 36.18
CA ILE A 111 22.86 1.94 35.42
C ILE A 111 24.30 1.55 35.73
N PHE A 112 25.25 2.49 35.59
CA PHE A 112 26.68 2.25 35.83
C PHE A 112 26.99 1.88 37.27
N ARG A 113 26.36 2.56 38.25
CA ARG A 113 26.48 2.18 39.67
C ARG A 113 26.01 0.76 39.92
N THR A 114 24.84 0.39 39.40
CA THR A 114 24.27 -0.96 39.58
C THR A 114 25.11 -2.02 38.87
N MET A 115 25.61 -1.72 37.67
CA MET A 115 26.50 -2.59 36.90
C MET A 115 27.83 -2.87 37.63
N ALA A 116 28.53 -1.82 38.06
CA ALA A 116 29.78 -1.96 38.78
C ALA A 116 29.56 -2.73 40.10
N ALA A 117 28.46 -2.44 40.80
CA ALA A 117 28.05 -3.17 42.00
C ALA A 117 27.77 -4.67 41.74
N ALA A 118 27.27 -5.02 40.55
CA ALA A 118 27.04 -6.38 40.10
C ALA A 118 28.31 -7.08 39.55
N GLY A 119 29.45 -6.39 39.48
CA GLY A 119 30.71 -6.93 38.93
C GLY A 119 30.80 -6.90 37.40
N LEU A 120 29.97 -6.09 36.74
CA LEU A 120 30.01 -5.86 35.29
C LEU A 120 30.84 -4.61 34.98
N SER A 121 31.71 -4.69 33.97
CA SER A 121 32.61 -3.58 33.60
C SER A 121 32.50 -3.13 32.14
N ALA A 122 31.58 -3.70 31.36
CA ALA A 122 31.40 -3.37 29.94
C ALA A 122 30.01 -2.78 29.67
N SER A 123 29.98 -1.59 29.08
CA SER A 123 28.75 -0.92 28.63
C SER A 123 28.90 -0.32 27.23
N GLU A 124 27.83 0.31 26.72
CA GLU A 124 27.82 1.07 25.47
C GLU A 124 27.05 2.38 25.62
N GLY A 125 27.25 3.29 24.67
CA GLY A 125 26.49 4.53 24.52
C GLY A 125 27.39 5.72 24.29
N GLY A 126 26.89 6.90 24.66
CA GLY A 126 27.66 8.13 24.68
C GLY A 126 26.79 9.36 24.88
N PRO A 127 27.41 10.51 25.19
CA PRO A 127 26.70 11.73 25.53
C PRO A 127 25.85 12.31 24.39
N VAL A 128 26.20 12.01 23.14
CA VAL A 128 25.46 12.47 21.95
C VAL A 128 24.56 11.33 21.47
N SER A 129 25.16 10.15 21.30
CA SER A 129 24.54 9.02 20.62
C SER A 129 23.40 8.37 21.39
N TYR A 130 23.36 8.48 22.72
CA TYR A 130 22.23 8.07 23.55
C TYR A 130 21.32 9.23 24.00
N CYS A 131 21.55 10.42 23.46
CA CYS A 131 20.73 11.60 23.67
C CYS A 131 19.86 11.90 22.43
N LEU A 132 20.52 12.27 21.32
CA LEU A 132 19.87 12.79 20.12
C LEU A 132 18.86 11.80 19.48
N PRO A 133 19.16 10.50 19.30
CA PRO A 133 18.22 9.55 18.70
C PRO A 133 17.09 9.09 19.62
N TYR A 134 17.24 9.22 20.94
CA TYR A 134 16.48 8.44 21.92
C TYR A 134 15.51 9.25 22.80
N GLY A 135 15.59 10.58 22.81
CA GLY A 135 14.77 11.35 23.72
C GLY A 135 14.75 12.84 23.45
N ARG A 136 14.41 13.60 24.49
CA ARG A 136 14.35 15.08 24.50
C ARG A 136 15.21 15.68 25.62
N THR A 137 16.02 14.86 26.29
CA THR A 137 16.93 15.36 27.33
C THR A 137 17.89 16.35 26.67
N PRO A 138 18.03 17.58 27.19
CA PRO A 138 18.98 18.53 26.64
C PRO A 138 20.39 17.94 26.53
N LEU A 139 21.07 18.17 25.41
CA LEU A 139 22.40 17.60 25.15
C LEU A 139 23.40 18.01 26.24
N ALA A 140 23.33 19.26 26.70
CA ALA A 140 24.18 19.73 27.79
C ALA A 140 23.98 18.94 29.10
N GLU A 141 22.73 18.56 29.40
CA GLU A 141 22.41 17.71 30.55
C GLU A 141 22.93 16.29 30.35
N SER A 142 22.75 15.71 29.15
CA SER A 142 23.30 14.38 28.86
C SER A 142 24.82 14.35 28.95
N VAL A 143 25.52 15.33 28.36
CA VAL A 143 26.97 15.48 28.46
C VAL A 143 27.43 15.56 29.92
N ALA A 144 26.77 16.38 30.74
CA ALA A 144 27.12 16.50 32.16
C ALA A 144 26.94 15.18 32.92
N ASN A 145 25.83 14.47 32.68
CA ASN A 145 25.54 13.19 33.31
C ASN A 145 26.53 12.09 32.86
N TRP A 146 26.80 12.00 31.56
CA TRP A 146 27.80 11.07 31.04
C TRP A 146 29.20 11.38 31.57
N ARG A 147 29.56 12.66 31.76
CA ARG A 147 30.87 13.04 32.30
C ARG A 147 31.05 12.48 33.71
N ALA A 148 30.09 12.76 34.59
CA ALA A 148 30.11 12.28 35.97
C ALA A 148 30.03 10.75 36.05
N ALA A 149 29.07 10.16 35.33
CA ALA A 149 28.84 8.71 35.38
C ALA A 149 30.02 7.92 34.80
N THR A 150 30.65 8.37 33.71
CA THR A 150 31.81 7.69 33.14
C THR A 150 33.02 7.73 34.07
N ALA A 151 33.30 8.89 34.70
CA ALA A 151 34.38 9.00 35.67
C ALA A 151 34.13 8.10 36.90
N GLU A 152 32.90 8.12 37.42
CA GLU A 152 32.48 7.26 38.53
C GLU A 152 32.59 5.77 38.15
N PHE A 153 32.11 5.37 36.97
CA PHE A 153 32.18 3.98 36.50
C PHE A 153 33.63 3.49 36.35
N ALA A 154 34.50 4.34 35.82
CA ALA A 154 35.93 4.05 35.71
C ALA A 154 36.57 3.85 37.10
N GLN A 155 36.18 4.64 38.09
CA GLN A 155 36.66 4.48 39.46
C GLN A 155 36.10 3.22 40.13
N LEU A 156 34.77 3.03 40.11
CA LEU A 156 34.09 1.89 40.75
C LEU A 156 34.55 0.54 40.21
N THR A 157 34.87 0.46 38.91
CA THR A 157 35.43 -0.76 38.32
C THR A 157 36.87 -0.99 38.75
N ARG A 158 37.72 0.06 38.77
CA ARG A 158 39.11 -0.03 39.27
C ARG A 158 39.18 -0.48 40.73
N ASP A 159 38.32 0.06 41.59
CA ASP A 159 38.24 -0.31 43.01
C ASP A 159 37.90 -1.80 43.22
N ARG A 160 37.34 -2.44 42.20
CA ARG A 160 37.00 -3.86 42.17
C ARG A 160 38.00 -4.72 41.40
N GLY A 161 39.14 -4.15 41.00
CA GLY A 161 40.14 -4.83 40.18
C GLY A 161 39.67 -5.13 38.76
N LEU A 162 38.61 -4.47 38.29
CA LEU A 162 38.08 -4.57 36.93
C LEU A 162 38.52 -3.37 36.10
N ARG A 163 38.46 -3.51 34.78
CA ARG A 163 38.70 -2.41 33.84
C ARG A 163 37.40 -2.01 33.17
N ALA A 164 37.01 -0.75 33.33
CA ALA A 164 35.91 -0.17 32.58
C ALA A 164 36.17 -0.26 31.07
N HIS A 165 35.19 -0.77 30.35
CA HIS A 165 35.15 -0.83 28.91
C HIS A 165 33.89 -0.12 28.41
N LEU A 166 34.06 0.93 27.60
CA LEU A 166 32.94 1.65 27.00
C LEU A 166 32.98 1.56 25.47
N GLU A 167 31.88 1.09 24.91
CA GLU A 167 31.63 1.13 23.48
C GLU A 167 30.92 2.42 23.10
N THR A 168 31.46 3.17 22.14
CA THR A 168 30.78 4.36 21.58
C THR A 168 29.54 3.91 20.82
N PHE A 169 28.50 4.75 20.77
CA PHE A 169 27.35 4.54 19.88
C PHE A 169 27.23 5.66 18.81
N GLY A 170 28.17 6.61 18.81
CA GLY A 170 28.30 7.68 17.82
C GLY A 170 28.52 7.18 16.39
N GLY A 171 29.06 5.97 16.22
CA GLY A 171 29.15 5.33 14.91
C GLY A 171 27.83 4.75 14.40
N CYS A 172 26.76 4.84 15.18
CA CYS A 172 25.43 4.35 14.82
C CYS A 172 24.41 5.48 14.69
N LEU A 173 24.34 6.39 15.68
CA LEU A 173 23.37 7.50 15.74
C LEU A 173 21.93 7.02 15.43
N LEU A 174 21.33 7.52 14.33
CA LEU A 174 19.98 7.17 13.89
C LEU A 174 19.88 5.77 13.25
N GLY A 175 21.01 5.09 13.06
CA GLY A 175 21.10 3.74 12.50
C GLY A 175 21.07 3.64 10.98
N GLN A 176 20.73 4.73 10.28
CA GLN A 176 20.70 4.82 8.82
C GLN A 176 20.76 6.27 8.36
N LEU A 177 21.12 6.48 7.09
CA LEU A 177 21.14 7.80 6.42
C LEU A 177 22.03 8.85 7.11
N CYS A 178 23.02 8.42 7.88
CA CYS A 178 24.07 9.26 8.44
C CYS A 178 25.34 9.07 7.60
N PRO A 179 25.83 10.11 6.89
CA PRO A 179 27.02 9.99 6.06
C PRO A 179 28.21 9.40 6.84
N PRO A 180 29.01 8.50 6.25
CA PRO A 180 30.05 7.77 6.98
C PRO A 180 31.06 8.65 7.72
N SER A 181 31.41 9.81 7.16
CA SER A 181 32.32 10.77 7.80
C SER A 181 31.80 11.30 9.13
N LEU A 182 30.49 11.55 9.24
CA LEU A 182 29.84 11.95 10.49
C LEU A 182 29.86 10.83 11.53
N LEU A 183 29.61 9.58 11.11
CA LEU A 183 29.63 8.41 11.99
C LEU A 183 31.04 8.17 12.55
N VAL A 184 32.06 8.25 11.69
CA VAL A 184 33.47 8.13 12.10
C VAL A 184 33.85 9.23 13.09
N ALA A 185 33.53 10.49 12.79
CA ALA A 185 33.83 11.62 13.64
C ALA A 185 33.16 11.51 15.02
N THR A 186 31.85 11.22 15.04
CA THR A 186 31.09 11.13 16.30
C THR A 186 31.55 9.95 17.15
N SER A 187 31.84 8.80 16.52
CA SER A 187 32.39 7.63 17.23
C SER A 187 33.70 7.97 17.92
N LEU A 188 34.61 8.68 17.25
CA LEU A 188 35.91 9.01 17.83
C LEU A 188 35.83 10.11 18.89
N LEU A 189 34.99 11.14 18.69
CA LEU A 189 34.75 12.19 19.68
C LEU A 189 34.17 11.63 20.98
N GLU A 190 33.23 10.67 20.91
CA GLU A 190 32.74 9.98 22.11
C GLU A 190 33.83 9.12 22.78
N ALA A 191 34.70 8.47 22.02
CA ALA A 191 35.82 7.74 22.61
C ALA A 191 36.80 8.65 23.34
N LEU A 192 37.15 9.80 22.73
CA LEU A 192 37.99 10.81 23.36
C LEU A 192 37.35 11.35 24.65
N PHE A 193 36.03 11.59 24.63
CA PHE A 193 35.27 11.94 25.82
C PHE A 193 35.42 10.89 26.93
N PHE A 194 35.28 9.59 26.63
CA PHE A 194 35.46 8.54 27.62
C PHE A 194 36.89 8.49 28.18
N VAL A 195 37.89 8.62 27.31
CA VAL A 195 39.30 8.61 27.69
C VAL A 195 39.63 9.79 28.61
N GLN A 196 39.07 10.96 28.34
CA GLN A 196 39.23 12.15 29.18
C GLN A 196 38.67 11.92 30.61
N GLN A 197 37.68 11.05 30.77
CA GLN A 197 37.11 10.66 32.06
C GLN A 197 37.82 9.44 32.70
N GLY A 198 38.95 8.99 32.15
CA GLY A 198 39.79 7.94 32.73
C GLY A 198 39.44 6.52 32.30
N VAL A 199 38.66 6.34 31.23
CA VAL A 199 38.45 5.02 30.61
C VAL A 199 39.66 4.66 29.74
N THR A 200 40.21 3.47 29.94
CA THR A 200 41.41 3.00 29.22
C THR A 200 41.13 1.89 28.21
N SER A 201 39.87 1.48 28.05
CA SER A 201 39.47 0.48 27.08
C SER A 201 38.17 0.90 26.38
N VAL A 202 38.20 0.97 25.06
CA VAL A 202 37.06 1.43 24.26
C VAL A 202 36.79 0.52 23.06
N SER A 203 35.51 0.46 22.67
CA SER A 203 35.11 0.03 21.33
C SER A 203 34.63 1.22 20.53
N LEU A 204 35.10 1.33 19.29
CA LEU A 204 34.63 2.32 18.34
C LEU A 204 33.55 1.68 17.48
N SER A 205 32.32 2.17 17.58
CA SER A 205 31.22 1.69 16.74
C SER A 205 31.31 2.23 15.33
N TYR A 206 30.76 1.44 14.41
CA TYR A 206 30.33 1.87 13.08
C TYR A 206 29.13 1.00 12.66
N ALA A 207 28.05 1.61 12.20
CA ALA A 207 26.91 0.89 11.63
C ALA A 207 27.04 0.80 10.11
N GLN A 208 26.91 -0.42 9.57
CA GLN A 208 26.83 -0.66 8.14
C GLN A 208 25.83 0.31 7.48
N GLN A 209 26.21 0.93 6.37
CA GLN A 209 25.37 1.82 5.58
C GLN A 209 24.93 1.13 4.28
N THR A 210 24.69 1.91 3.22
CA THR A 210 24.06 1.49 1.98
C THR A 210 25.04 0.90 0.95
N ASP A 211 26.34 1.22 1.06
CA ASP A 211 27.40 0.75 0.16
C ASP A 211 28.55 0.09 0.93
N ALA A 212 28.83 -1.18 0.62
CA ALA A 212 29.83 -1.97 1.33
C ALA A 212 31.26 -1.45 1.12
N ARG A 213 31.57 -0.89 -0.06
CA ARG A 213 32.90 -0.31 -0.32
C ARG A 213 33.09 0.96 0.49
N GLN A 214 32.10 1.84 0.51
CA GLN A 214 32.09 3.05 1.35
C GLN A 214 32.21 2.71 2.84
N ASP A 215 31.56 1.63 3.29
CA ASP A 215 31.71 1.15 4.66
C ASP A 215 33.15 0.67 4.96
N VAL A 216 33.81 -0.02 4.03
CA VAL A 216 35.24 -0.40 4.19
C VAL A 216 36.13 0.84 4.24
N GLU A 217 35.87 1.85 3.40
CA GLU A 217 36.58 3.15 3.44
C GLU A 217 36.41 3.84 4.80
N ALA A 218 35.19 3.82 5.36
CA ALA A 218 34.91 4.39 6.67
C ALA A 218 35.56 3.63 7.82
N LEU A 219 35.56 2.29 7.78
CA LEU A 219 36.25 1.46 8.77
C LEU A 219 37.78 1.66 8.72
N ALA A 220 38.35 1.82 7.52
CA ALA A 220 39.76 2.16 7.35
C ALA A 220 40.07 3.56 7.91
N ALA A 221 39.27 4.57 7.59
CA ALA A 221 39.40 5.94 8.11
C ALA A 221 39.28 5.97 9.63
N LEU A 222 38.29 5.27 10.21
CA LEU A 222 38.09 5.16 11.65
C LEU A 222 39.30 4.55 12.33
N ARG A 223 39.91 3.50 11.76
CA ARG A 223 41.13 2.90 12.31
C ARG A 223 42.30 3.89 12.27
N MET A 224 42.53 4.54 11.14
CA MET A 224 43.63 5.51 10.99
C MET A 224 43.50 6.68 11.98
N LEU A 225 42.32 7.29 12.06
CA LEU A 225 42.06 8.39 12.99
C LEU A 225 42.10 7.94 14.44
N ALA A 226 41.62 6.73 14.73
CA ALA A 226 41.73 6.16 16.06
C ALA A 226 43.17 5.98 16.47
N ASP A 227 44.00 5.37 15.62
CA ASP A 227 45.43 5.13 15.86
C ASP A 227 46.18 6.43 16.13
N GLU A 228 45.85 7.49 15.39
CA GLU A 228 46.42 8.82 15.54
C GLU A 228 45.96 9.56 16.81
N LEU A 229 44.66 9.62 17.07
CA LEU A 229 44.08 10.55 18.06
C LEU A 229 43.90 9.94 19.45
N LEU A 230 43.77 8.61 19.56
CA LEU A 230 43.66 7.96 20.87
C LEU A 230 45.05 7.63 21.43
N PRO A 231 45.31 7.90 22.72
CA PRO A 231 46.61 7.60 23.34
C PRO A 231 46.96 6.11 23.25
N GLU A 232 48.22 5.76 22.99
CA GLU A 232 48.69 4.36 22.84
C GLU A 232 48.27 3.44 24.00
N ARG A 233 48.24 3.97 25.24
CA ARG A 233 47.80 3.24 26.45
C ARG A 233 46.33 2.81 26.44
N VAL A 234 45.51 3.36 25.53
CA VAL A 234 44.09 3.05 25.41
C VAL A 234 43.90 1.86 24.48
N ASP A 235 43.43 0.76 25.04
CA ASP A 235 43.03 -0.41 24.26
C ASP A 235 41.79 -0.07 23.43
N ARG A 236 41.90 -0.27 22.12
CA ARG A 236 40.84 0.08 21.16
C ARG A 236 40.58 -1.06 20.19
N HIS A 237 39.33 -1.20 19.78
CA HIS A 237 38.95 -2.03 18.64
C HIS A 237 37.69 -1.50 17.99
N ILE A 238 37.48 -1.84 16.73
CA ILE A 238 36.27 -1.47 16.01
C ILE A 238 35.22 -2.57 16.18
N VAL A 239 33.98 -2.14 16.44
CA VAL A 239 32.78 -2.98 16.44
C VAL A 239 31.86 -2.54 15.32
N LEU A 240 31.56 -3.49 14.42
CA LEU A 240 30.59 -3.27 13.36
C LEU A 240 29.18 -3.62 13.86
N TYR A 241 28.19 -2.82 13.51
CA TYR A 241 26.79 -3.18 13.66
C TYR A 241 26.25 -3.62 12.31
N THR A 242 25.63 -4.80 12.29
CA THR A 242 24.73 -5.16 11.19
C THR A 242 23.73 -4.03 10.98
N TYR A 243 23.44 -3.74 9.71
CA TYR A 243 22.62 -2.61 9.26
C TYR A 243 21.44 -2.32 10.21
N MET A 244 21.32 -1.06 10.59
CA MET A 244 20.45 -0.64 11.69
C MET A 244 19.19 0.10 11.22
N GLY A 245 19.05 0.31 9.92
CA GLY A 245 17.87 0.93 9.31
C GLY A 245 16.71 -0.04 9.11
N VAL A 246 15.86 0.26 8.14
CA VAL A 246 14.77 -0.65 7.73
C VAL A 246 15.39 -1.98 7.30
N PHE A 247 15.00 -3.08 7.95
CA PHE A 247 15.54 -4.40 7.67
C PHE A 247 14.80 -5.06 6.48
N PRO A 248 15.46 -5.95 5.71
CA PRO A 248 14.82 -6.69 4.63
C PRO A 248 13.59 -7.46 5.14
N GLY A 249 12.52 -7.45 4.35
CA GLY A 249 11.25 -8.10 4.70
C GLY A 249 11.27 -9.60 4.45
N SER A 250 12.13 -10.09 3.56
CA SER A 250 12.27 -11.52 3.28
C SER A 250 13.31 -12.17 4.21
N PRO A 251 13.08 -13.42 4.67
CA PRO A 251 14.07 -14.14 5.47
C PRO A 251 15.43 -14.32 4.76
N ARG A 252 15.42 -14.50 3.43
CA ARG A 252 16.64 -14.66 2.62
C ARG A 252 17.39 -13.35 2.43
N GLY A 253 16.68 -12.23 2.22
CA GLY A 253 17.25 -10.89 2.18
C GLY A 253 17.87 -10.51 3.52
N ALA A 254 17.18 -10.82 4.62
CA ALA A 254 17.68 -10.60 5.97
C ALA A 254 18.94 -11.44 6.23
N GLN A 255 18.94 -12.73 5.87
CA GLN A 255 20.11 -13.59 5.99
C GLN A 255 21.27 -13.11 5.10
N LEU A 256 21.01 -12.70 3.87
CA LEU A 256 22.03 -12.17 2.96
C LEU A 256 22.65 -10.89 3.51
N LEU A 257 21.84 -9.97 4.02
CA LEU A 257 22.33 -8.75 4.66
C LEU A 257 23.22 -9.07 5.87
N MET A 258 22.80 -10.01 6.72
CA MET A 258 23.58 -10.45 7.87
C MET A 258 24.91 -11.10 7.46
N ASP A 259 24.91 -11.94 6.44
CA ASP A 259 26.13 -12.56 5.88
C ASP A 259 27.08 -11.48 5.32
N ARG A 260 26.54 -10.46 4.64
CA ARG A 260 27.31 -9.32 4.15
C ARG A 260 27.85 -8.45 5.28
N SER A 261 27.13 -8.29 6.39
CA SER A 261 27.67 -7.63 7.58
C SER A 261 28.87 -8.40 8.16
N ALA A 262 28.81 -9.72 8.19
CA ALA A 262 29.92 -10.56 8.67
C ALA A 262 31.14 -10.46 7.73
N GLU A 263 30.91 -10.46 6.41
CA GLU A 263 31.96 -10.23 5.41
C GLU A 263 32.59 -8.84 5.58
N LEU A 264 31.77 -7.80 5.70
CA LEU A 264 32.20 -6.42 5.90
C LEU A 264 33.01 -6.27 7.21
N ALA A 265 32.57 -6.89 8.30
CA ALA A 265 33.29 -6.86 9.58
C ALA A 265 34.70 -7.42 9.43
N VAL A 266 34.84 -8.59 8.81
CA VAL A 266 36.14 -9.22 8.59
C VAL A 266 37.04 -8.38 7.69
N ARG A 267 36.50 -7.90 6.57
CA ARG A 267 37.31 -7.21 5.53
C ARG A 267 37.62 -5.77 5.85
N GLY A 268 36.72 -5.08 6.56
CA GLY A 268 36.96 -3.78 7.15
C GLY A 268 37.85 -3.82 8.41
N GLY A 269 38.17 -5.01 8.93
CA GLY A 269 39.06 -5.17 10.09
C GLY A 269 38.40 -4.92 11.44
N ALA A 270 37.06 -4.96 11.51
CA ALA A 270 36.34 -4.97 12.77
C ALA A 270 36.61 -6.27 13.54
N ARG A 271 36.79 -6.17 14.85
CA ARG A 271 37.08 -7.33 15.71
C ARG A 271 35.83 -7.91 16.37
N ARG A 272 34.72 -7.16 16.33
CA ARG A 272 33.43 -7.54 16.89
C ARG A 272 32.30 -7.16 15.94
N LEU A 273 31.26 -8.00 15.91
CA LEU A 273 30.04 -7.76 15.14
C LEU A 273 28.81 -7.88 16.05
N ILE A 274 27.97 -6.84 16.05
CA ILE A 274 26.64 -6.90 16.64
C ILE A 274 25.68 -7.49 15.62
N VAL A 275 25.21 -8.69 15.92
CA VAL A 275 24.40 -9.54 15.03
C VAL A 275 22.92 -9.25 15.23
N LYS A 276 22.23 -9.07 14.10
CA LYS A 276 20.76 -9.01 14.00
C LYS A 276 20.19 -10.39 13.68
N THR A 277 18.86 -10.51 13.65
CA THR A 277 18.21 -11.79 13.35
C THR A 277 17.34 -11.70 12.09
N PRO A 278 17.03 -12.83 11.40
CA PRO A 278 16.16 -12.79 10.22
C PRO A 278 14.73 -12.29 10.50
N VAL A 279 14.30 -12.29 11.76
CA VAL A 279 12.97 -11.82 12.19
C VAL A 279 12.96 -10.34 12.61
N GLU A 280 14.07 -9.63 12.43
CA GLU A 280 14.24 -8.23 12.86
C GLU A 280 13.15 -7.29 12.33
N ALA A 281 12.65 -7.51 11.10
CA ALA A 281 11.56 -6.72 10.51
C ALA A 281 10.18 -7.00 11.13
N LEU A 282 10.05 -8.05 11.94
CA LEU A 282 8.75 -8.61 12.35
C LEU A 282 8.51 -8.49 13.85
N ARG A 283 9.48 -8.88 14.68
CA ARG A 283 9.33 -8.96 16.15
C ARG A 283 10.67 -9.05 16.87
N LEU A 284 10.64 -9.00 18.20
CA LEU A 284 11.79 -9.37 19.02
C LEU A 284 12.13 -10.86 18.82
N PRO A 285 13.43 -11.21 18.68
CA PRO A 285 13.86 -12.58 18.47
C PRO A 285 13.81 -13.41 19.75
N THR A 286 13.58 -14.72 19.60
CA THR A 286 13.75 -15.68 20.69
C THR A 286 15.25 -15.93 20.98
N VAL A 287 15.55 -16.67 22.05
CA VAL A 287 16.92 -17.07 22.37
C VAL A 287 17.48 -17.99 21.28
N GLU A 288 16.67 -18.93 20.79
CA GLU A 288 17.05 -19.89 19.74
C GLU A 288 17.39 -19.18 18.43
N GLU A 289 16.60 -18.17 18.05
CA GLU A 289 16.83 -17.37 16.85
C GLU A 289 18.11 -16.53 16.96
N ASN A 290 18.38 -15.95 18.13
CA ASN A 290 19.66 -15.28 18.40
C ASN A 290 20.84 -16.25 18.28
N VAL A 291 20.73 -17.44 18.88
CA VAL A 291 21.77 -18.48 18.83
C VAL A 291 22.04 -18.92 17.37
N ALA A 292 20.99 -19.13 16.59
CA ALA A 292 21.11 -19.47 15.17
C ALA A 292 21.80 -18.36 14.35
N ALA A 293 21.40 -17.11 14.58
CA ALA A 293 21.99 -15.95 13.90
C ALA A 293 23.49 -15.80 14.22
N LEU A 294 23.90 -16.00 15.48
CA LEU A 294 25.31 -15.95 15.89
C LEU A 294 26.14 -17.03 15.20
N ARG A 295 25.63 -18.27 15.13
CA ARG A 295 26.31 -19.36 14.42
C ARG A 295 26.47 -19.04 12.94
N SER A 296 25.41 -18.51 12.30
CA SER A 296 25.45 -18.14 10.89
C SER A 296 26.48 -17.03 10.62
N ALA A 297 26.48 -15.98 11.45
CA ALA A 297 27.43 -14.87 11.34
C ALA A 297 28.89 -15.34 11.53
N ALA A 298 29.15 -16.23 12.49
CA ALA A 298 30.48 -16.80 12.70
C ALA A 298 30.94 -17.65 11.48
N ALA A 299 30.03 -18.44 10.89
CA ALA A 299 30.33 -19.23 9.69
C ALA A 299 30.59 -18.33 8.47
N ALA A 300 29.78 -17.28 8.26
CA ALA A 300 29.96 -16.30 7.20
C ALA A 300 31.29 -15.55 7.34
N ALA A 301 31.68 -15.17 8.56
CA ALA A 301 32.98 -14.58 8.84
C ALA A 301 34.15 -15.54 8.51
N GLY A 302 33.98 -16.84 8.74
CA GLY A 302 34.94 -17.88 8.32
C GLY A 302 35.12 -17.91 6.81
N ARG A 303 34.01 -17.99 6.05
CA ARG A 303 34.02 -17.99 4.57
C ARG A 303 34.64 -16.72 3.98
N ALA A 304 34.32 -15.56 4.55
CA ALA A 304 34.79 -14.25 4.06
C ALA A 304 36.32 -14.12 3.98
N ARG A 305 37.05 -14.85 4.84
CA ARG A 305 38.52 -14.90 4.84
C ARG A 305 39.10 -15.67 3.66
N VAL A 306 38.32 -16.57 3.06
CA VAL A 306 38.76 -17.46 1.98
C VAL A 306 38.24 -16.98 0.62
N GLU A 307 36.96 -16.59 0.52
CA GLU A 307 36.22 -16.54 -0.76
C GLU A 307 35.71 -15.16 -1.21
N GLY A 308 35.90 -14.11 -0.39
CA GLY A 308 35.02 -12.92 -0.44
C GLY A 308 35.20 -11.91 -1.60
N ARG A 309 34.11 -11.15 -1.83
CA ARG A 309 33.87 -10.22 -2.96
C ARG A 309 34.02 -8.74 -2.57
N THR A 310 33.94 -8.41 -1.29
CA THR A 310 34.14 -7.04 -0.77
C THR A 310 35.65 -6.73 -0.72
N PRO A 311 36.14 -5.53 -1.03
CA PRO A 311 37.57 -5.23 -0.90
C PRO A 311 38.02 -5.25 0.57
N TRP A 312 39.29 -5.56 0.83
CA TRP A 312 39.91 -5.39 2.14
C TRP A 312 40.15 -3.91 2.45
N ALA A 313 40.21 -3.56 3.73
CA ALA A 313 40.49 -2.19 4.18
C ALA A 313 41.78 -1.58 3.59
N HIS A 314 42.80 -2.39 3.29
CA HIS A 314 44.05 -1.92 2.68
C HIS A 314 43.98 -1.80 1.13
N GLN A 315 42.85 -2.18 0.52
CA GLN A 315 42.63 -2.16 -0.93
C GLN A 315 41.73 -1.00 -1.39
N VAL A 316 41.17 -0.23 -0.46
CA VAL A 316 40.32 0.92 -0.76
C VAL A 316 41.07 2.22 -0.47
N ASP A 317 40.63 3.30 -1.10
CA ASP A 317 41.10 4.66 -0.79
C ASP A 317 40.13 5.33 0.19
N PRO A 318 40.50 5.50 1.48
CA PRO A 318 39.63 6.12 2.47
C PRO A 318 39.66 7.65 2.45
N THR A 319 40.40 8.29 1.54
CA THR A 319 40.74 9.73 1.60
C THR A 319 39.52 10.65 1.73
N GLU A 320 38.43 10.39 1.01
CA GLU A 320 37.19 11.20 1.07
C GLU A 320 36.60 11.19 2.49
N VAL A 321 36.35 9.99 3.04
CA VAL A 321 35.75 9.82 4.38
C VAL A 321 36.72 10.29 5.46
N LEU A 322 38.01 10.00 5.31
CA LEU A 322 39.07 10.38 6.24
C LEU A 322 39.18 11.91 6.37
N THR A 323 39.21 12.62 5.24
CA THR A 323 39.37 14.09 5.23
C THR A 323 38.14 14.78 5.81
N GLU A 324 36.93 14.34 5.44
CA GLU A 324 35.69 14.89 6.00
C GLU A 324 35.57 14.62 7.51
N ALA A 325 35.84 13.39 7.95
CA ALA A 325 35.76 13.03 9.37
C ALA A 325 36.79 13.80 10.20
N ARG A 326 38.03 13.92 9.71
CA ARG A 326 39.08 14.71 10.33
C ARG A 326 38.64 16.16 10.53
N ALA A 327 38.12 16.79 9.49
CA ALA A 327 37.69 18.19 9.56
C ALA A 327 36.57 18.39 10.60
N LEU A 328 35.64 17.44 10.72
CA LEU A 328 34.61 17.46 11.77
C LEU A 328 35.19 17.31 13.17
N ILE A 329 36.17 16.41 13.36
CA ILE A 329 36.82 16.17 14.64
C ILE A 329 37.65 17.38 15.07
N GLU A 330 38.55 17.85 14.22
CA GLU A 330 39.46 18.96 14.52
C GLU A 330 38.67 20.24 14.83
N ALA A 331 37.72 20.61 13.97
CA ALA A 331 36.87 21.78 14.21
C ALA A 331 36.02 21.67 15.48
N THR A 332 35.64 20.45 15.89
CA THR A 332 34.95 20.25 17.16
C THR A 332 35.91 20.46 18.32
N LEU A 333 37.08 19.80 18.31
CA LEU A 333 38.07 19.87 19.39
C LEU A 333 38.66 21.29 19.57
N GLU A 334 38.70 22.11 18.52
CA GLU A 334 39.09 23.52 18.59
C GLU A 334 38.12 24.39 19.42
N LEU A 335 36.87 23.95 19.65
CA LEU A 335 35.88 24.73 20.36
C LEU A 335 36.09 24.77 21.89
N ALA A 336 36.76 23.78 22.47
CA ALA A 336 37.09 23.70 23.89
C ALA A 336 38.05 22.53 24.19
N ASP A 337 38.92 22.70 25.20
CA ASP A 337 39.80 21.62 25.70
C ASP A 337 39.03 20.43 26.28
N ASP A 338 37.87 20.68 26.88
CA ASP A 338 36.97 19.63 27.37
C ASP A 338 36.07 19.13 26.23
N VAL A 339 36.21 17.85 25.86
CA VAL A 339 35.51 17.25 24.71
C VAL A 339 33.99 17.32 24.86
N GLY A 340 33.47 17.20 26.09
CA GLY A 340 32.02 17.31 26.33
C GLY A 340 31.49 18.72 26.03
N THR A 341 32.24 19.74 26.45
CA THR A 341 31.94 21.14 26.17
C THR A 341 32.07 21.44 24.68
N ALA A 342 33.10 20.89 24.04
CA ALA A 342 33.32 20.99 22.59
C ALA A 342 32.14 20.40 21.80
N LEU A 343 31.68 19.20 22.15
CA LEU A 343 30.49 18.55 21.56
C LEU A 343 29.23 19.42 21.69
N THR A 344 28.97 19.96 22.89
CA THR A 344 27.81 20.82 23.13
C THR A 344 27.86 22.08 22.26
N ARG A 345 29.03 22.73 22.16
CA ARG A 345 29.24 23.91 21.31
C ARG A 345 29.14 23.58 19.82
N ALA A 346 29.64 22.43 19.38
CA ALA A 346 29.61 22.01 17.99
C ALA A 346 28.18 21.84 17.48
N PHE A 347 27.32 21.15 18.24
CA PHE A 347 25.90 21.03 17.93
C PHE A 347 25.18 22.38 18.00
N ALA A 348 25.44 23.17 19.05
CA ALA A 348 24.84 24.50 19.19
C ALA A 348 25.21 25.45 18.03
N THR A 349 26.39 25.32 17.43
CA THR A 349 26.83 26.18 16.32
C THR A 349 26.54 25.62 14.93
N GLY A 350 26.24 24.32 14.83
CA GLY A 350 26.01 23.59 13.58
C GLY A 350 27.28 23.03 12.92
N ILE A 351 28.41 23.01 13.64
CA ILE A 351 29.66 22.34 13.22
C ILE A 351 29.48 20.82 13.18
N LEU A 352 28.65 20.29 14.09
CA LEU A 352 28.07 18.97 14.00
C LEU A 352 26.55 19.11 13.86
N ASP A 353 25.96 18.37 12.92
CA ASP A 353 24.52 18.39 12.65
C ASP A 353 24.11 17.08 11.97
N VAL A 354 23.25 16.30 12.63
CA VAL A 354 22.82 14.97 12.18
C VAL A 354 21.63 15.12 11.23
N PRO A 355 21.73 14.67 9.97
CA PRO A 355 20.64 14.79 9.02
C PRO A 355 19.41 14.03 9.52
N PHE A 356 18.23 14.63 9.38
CA PHE A 356 16.93 14.07 9.78
C PHE A 356 16.74 13.84 11.30
N CYS A 357 17.66 14.29 12.15
CA CYS A 357 17.49 14.22 13.59
C CYS A 357 16.45 15.25 14.07
N LEU A 358 15.51 14.80 14.91
CA LEU A 358 14.40 15.60 15.43
C LEU A 358 14.68 16.23 16.80
N HIS A 359 15.86 15.99 17.37
CA HIS A 359 16.23 16.52 18.68
C HIS A 359 16.37 18.06 18.64
N GLU A 360 15.90 18.76 19.67
CA GLU A 360 15.85 20.24 19.68
C GLU A 360 17.25 20.88 19.60
N ASP A 361 18.25 20.25 20.21
CA ASP A 361 19.65 20.69 20.14
C ASP A 361 20.34 20.39 18.80
N ASN A 362 19.69 19.65 17.89
CA ASN A 362 20.19 19.43 16.54
C ASN A 362 19.67 20.53 15.60
N ARG A 363 20.55 21.20 14.85
CA ARG A 363 20.17 22.38 14.06
C ARG A 363 19.31 22.08 12.84
N GLY A 364 19.40 20.87 12.28
CA GLY A 364 18.57 20.44 11.15
C GLY A 364 18.86 21.20 9.84
N LEU A 365 20.09 21.71 9.71
CA LEU A 365 20.58 22.41 8.52
C LEU A 365 21.18 21.45 7.49
N THR A 366 21.52 20.22 7.89
CA THR A 366 22.10 19.20 7.02
C THR A 366 21.06 18.29 6.38
N GLN A 367 21.37 17.81 5.17
CA GLN A 367 20.65 16.74 4.48
C GLN A 367 21.65 15.82 3.81
N ALA A 368 21.33 14.53 3.81
CA ALA A 368 22.08 13.50 3.12
C ALA A 368 21.18 12.76 2.12
N ALA A 369 21.79 12.16 1.09
CA ALA A 369 21.08 11.29 0.18
C ALA A 369 21.94 10.12 -0.29
N VAL A 370 21.26 9.02 -0.61
CA VAL A 370 21.85 7.88 -1.33
C VAL A 370 21.90 8.25 -2.81
N ASP A 371 23.07 8.11 -3.44
CA ASP A 371 23.26 8.34 -4.89
C ASP A 371 22.92 7.08 -5.72
N GLY A 372 23.07 7.19 -7.05
CA GLY A 372 22.71 6.12 -7.98
C GLY A 372 23.53 4.84 -7.80
N GLU A 373 24.75 4.98 -7.29
CA GLU A 373 25.68 3.89 -6.99
C GLU A 373 25.43 3.28 -5.59
N GLY A 374 24.54 3.89 -4.79
CA GLY A 374 24.21 3.45 -3.45
C GLY A 374 25.08 4.07 -2.36
N ARG A 375 25.96 5.00 -2.69
CA ARG A 375 26.80 5.69 -1.71
C ARG A 375 26.00 6.79 -1.02
N LEU A 376 26.25 6.95 0.26
CA LEU A 376 25.60 7.98 1.06
C LEU A 376 26.48 9.22 1.10
N GLY A 377 25.94 10.37 0.67
CA GLY A 377 26.66 11.63 0.61
C GLY A 377 25.83 12.84 1.05
N TRP A 378 26.50 13.97 1.25
CA TRP A 378 25.86 15.22 1.64
C TRP A 378 25.14 15.90 0.46
N THR A 379 23.86 16.23 0.62
CA THR A 379 23.12 17.09 -0.32
C THR A 379 23.03 18.53 0.16
N ARG A 380 23.03 18.72 1.48
CA ARG A 380 23.14 20.02 2.14
C ARG A 380 24.05 19.87 3.35
N THR A 381 25.12 20.65 3.40
CA THR A 381 26.12 20.57 4.46
C THR A 381 25.90 21.58 5.58
N GLY A 382 24.93 22.50 5.46
CA GLY A 382 24.66 23.49 6.51
C GLY A 382 25.91 24.28 6.89
N ARG A 383 26.36 24.14 8.14
CA ARG A 383 27.57 24.75 8.69
C ARG A 383 28.71 23.75 8.95
N LEU A 384 28.60 22.53 8.45
CA LEU A 384 29.65 21.54 8.60
C LEU A 384 30.96 22.06 7.97
N PRO A 385 32.10 21.96 8.67
CA PRO A 385 33.41 22.43 8.21
C PRO A 385 34.05 21.49 7.18
N LEU A 386 33.29 21.07 6.16
CA LEU A 386 33.80 20.12 5.17
C LEU A 386 34.68 20.83 4.13
N PRO A 387 35.78 20.19 3.66
CA PRO A 387 36.62 20.75 2.61
C PRO A 387 35.84 21.07 1.34
N ARG A 388 36.20 22.14 0.63
CA ARG A 388 35.66 22.41 -0.70
C ARG A 388 36.10 21.29 -1.64
N ARG A 389 35.13 20.62 -2.28
CA ARG A 389 35.42 19.58 -3.28
C ARG A 389 35.84 20.22 -4.60
N ASP A 390 37.04 19.90 -5.06
CA ASP A 390 37.48 20.17 -6.43
C ASP A 390 36.97 19.05 -7.35
N GLY A 391 35.99 19.36 -8.21
CA GLY A 391 35.42 18.41 -9.18
C GLY A 391 33.96 18.71 -9.54
N PRO A 392 33.46 18.17 -10.67
CA PRO A 392 32.06 18.34 -11.05
C PRO A 392 31.13 17.74 -9.96
N PRO A 393 30.01 18.39 -9.63
CA PRO A 393 29.08 17.87 -8.65
C PRO A 393 28.58 16.47 -9.05
N ARG A 394 28.63 15.49 -8.13
CA ARG A 394 27.94 14.20 -8.34
C ARG A 394 26.44 14.46 -8.57
N PRO A 395 25.78 13.72 -9.47
CA PRO A 395 24.40 13.99 -9.91
C PRO A 395 23.38 13.61 -8.83
N SER A 396 23.17 14.47 -7.82
CA SER A 396 22.11 14.27 -6.83
C SER A 396 21.51 15.57 -6.27
N ARG A 397 21.40 16.62 -7.09
CA ARG A 397 21.00 17.97 -6.64
C ARG A 397 19.50 18.26 -6.79
N GLY A 398 18.66 17.45 -6.16
CA GLY A 398 17.29 17.82 -5.83
C GLY A 398 17.08 17.86 -4.31
N PRO A 399 16.22 18.73 -3.77
CA PRO A 399 15.85 18.67 -2.36
C PRO A 399 15.33 17.28 -2.00
N VAL A 400 15.65 16.79 -0.80
CA VAL A 400 15.12 15.51 -0.31
C VAL A 400 13.64 15.71 0.03
N THR A 401 12.74 15.26 -0.87
CA THR A 401 11.30 15.23 -0.61
C THR A 401 10.94 14.09 0.35
N ALA A 402 9.76 14.11 0.95
CA ALA A 402 9.29 13.02 1.81
C ALA A 402 9.28 11.65 1.09
N ALA A 403 8.90 11.63 -0.19
CA ALA A 403 8.94 10.42 -1.01
C ALA A 403 10.37 9.90 -1.21
N ARG A 404 11.33 10.79 -1.52
CA ARG A 404 12.74 10.44 -1.66
C ARG A 404 13.34 9.96 -0.34
N LEU A 405 12.97 10.57 0.79
CA LEU A 405 13.39 10.11 2.12
C LEU A 405 12.91 8.68 2.39
N LEU A 406 11.64 8.36 2.13
CA LEU A 406 11.10 7.01 2.31
C LEU A 406 11.79 5.97 1.41
N GLN A 407 12.13 6.33 0.17
CA GLN A 407 12.92 5.47 -0.72
C GLN A 407 14.32 5.19 -0.15
N MET A 408 15.02 6.24 0.30
CA MET A 408 16.35 6.10 0.88
C MET A 408 16.36 5.26 2.16
N LEU A 409 15.34 5.41 3.02
CA LEU A 409 15.18 4.60 4.24
C LEU A 409 15.06 3.11 3.92
N ARG A 410 14.42 2.75 2.80
CA ARG A 410 14.23 1.36 2.36
C ARG A 410 15.35 0.83 1.47
N TYR A 411 16.28 1.67 1.02
CA TYR A 411 17.28 1.30 0.00
C TYR A 411 18.01 -0.02 0.32
N THR A 412 18.55 -0.17 1.52
CA THR A 412 19.29 -1.38 1.91
C THR A 412 18.37 -2.60 2.04
N ALA A 413 17.17 -2.44 2.61
CA ALA A 413 16.18 -3.51 2.72
C ALA A 413 15.80 -4.05 1.33
N ASP A 414 15.35 -3.13 0.46
CA ASP A 414 14.91 -3.47 -0.89
C ASP A 414 16.06 -4.05 -1.71
N ARG A 415 17.28 -3.49 -1.62
CA ARG A 415 18.47 -4.02 -2.31
C ARG A 415 18.81 -5.45 -1.88
N HIS A 416 18.74 -5.77 -0.59
CA HIS A 416 19.08 -7.11 -0.12
C HIS A 416 17.96 -8.12 -0.36
N ASP A 417 16.71 -7.71 -0.31
CA ASP A 417 15.58 -8.54 -0.77
C ASP A 417 15.71 -8.83 -2.28
N LEU A 418 16.06 -7.83 -3.10
CA LEU A 418 16.34 -8.01 -4.53
C LEU A 418 17.55 -8.92 -4.78
N LEU A 419 18.69 -8.67 -4.13
CA LEU A 419 19.88 -9.53 -4.28
C LEU A 419 19.63 -10.95 -3.79
N ALA A 420 18.78 -11.16 -2.78
CA ALA A 420 18.40 -12.49 -2.34
C ALA A 420 17.47 -13.19 -3.35
N LEU A 421 16.66 -12.42 -4.07
CA LEU A 421 15.86 -12.91 -5.20
C LEU A 421 16.74 -13.26 -6.41
N GLU A 422 17.78 -12.46 -6.70
CA GLU A 422 18.77 -12.68 -7.77
C GLU A 422 19.74 -13.83 -7.44
N ALA A 423 20.15 -13.96 -6.17
CA ALA A 423 21.01 -15.03 -5.69
C ALA A 423 20.22 -16.31 -5.33
N ALA A 424 18.89 -16.29 -5.41
CA ALA A 424 18.13 -17.53 -5.56
C ALA A 424 18.55 -18.11 -6.90
N PRO A 425 19.02 -19.37 -6.95
CA PRO A 425 19.68 -19.89 -8.13
C PRO A 425 18.83 -19.62 -9.37
N GLU A 426 19.35 -18.75 -10.23
CA GLU A 426 19.19 -18.94 -11.66
C GLU A 426 19.69 -20.36 -11.94
N THR A 427 18.82 -21.22 -12.43
CA THR A 427 19.25 -22.39 -13.19
C THR A 427 19.92 -21.87 -14.46
N THR A 428 21.18 -21.43 -14.35
CA THR A 428 22.05 -21.05 -15.46
C THR A 428 23.13 -22.11 -15.64
N TRP A 429 22.89 -22.95 -16.64
CA TRP A 429 23.86 -23.39 -17.66
C TRP A 429 25.34 -23.10 -17.36
N ALA A 430 26.07 -24.11 -16.89
CA ALA A 430 27.52 -24.18 -16.98
C ALA A 430 27.92 -25.29 -17.96
N GLU A 431 28.90 -25.02 -18.82
CA GLU A 431 29.49 -25.98 -19.77
C GLU A 431 30.08 -27.23 -19.04
N PRO A 432 30.13 -28.39 -19.73
CA PRO A 432 30.05 -29.69 -19.07
C PRO A 432 31.41 -30.21 -18.59
N ALA A 433 31.44 -30.67 -17.35
CA ALA A 433 32.24 -31.84 -16.97
C ALA A 433 31.53 -33.10 -17.54
N PRO A 434 32.28 -34.17 -17.86
CA PRO A 434 31.87 -35.14 -18.88
C PRO A 434 30.58 -35.89 -18.55
N ASP A 435 29.79 -36.08 -19.60
CA ASP A 435 28.45 -36.64 -19.67
C ASP A 435 28.09 -37.71 -18.63
N LEU A 436 26.99 -37.46 -17.91
CA LEU A 436 25.97 -38.47 -17.64
C LEU A 436 24.58 -37.86 -17.96
N PRO A 437 23.67 -38.58 -18.65
CA PRO A 437 22.55 -37.98 -19.35
C PRO A 437 21.32 -37.76 -18.44
N GLY A 438 20.76 -36.53 -18.44
CA GLY A 438 19.39 -36.30 -17.95
C GLY A 438 18.96 -34.85 -17.65
N GLY A 439 18.54 -34.09 -18.68
CA GLY A 439 17.46 -33.06 -18.61
C GLY A 439 17.77 -31.68 -18.01
N VAL A 440 17.72 -30.63 -18.85
CA VAL A 440 17.71 -29.20 -18.46
C VAL A 440 16.33 -28.80 -17.88
N PRO A 441 16.24 -28.05 -16.76
CA PRO A 441 14.98 -27.54 -16.24
C PRO A 441 14.38 -26.43 -17.14
N PRO A 442 13.05 -26.39 -17.33
CA PRO A 442 12.40 -25.46 -18.27
C PRO A 442 12.39 -23.99 -17.77
N GLU A 443 12.51 -23.03 -18.69
CA GLU A 443 12.40 -21.57 -18.43
C GLU A 443 11.04 -21.22 -17.78
N PRO A 444 11.00 -20.38 -16.72
CA PRO A 444 9.76 -20.00 -16.04
C PRO A 444 8.81 -19.23 -16.96
N TYR A 445 7.51 -19.43 -16.76
CA TYR A 445 6.45 -18.73 -17.47
C TYR A 445 6.06 -17.43 -16.75
N ARG A 446 6.07 -16.30 -17.45
CA ARG A 446 5.96 -14.96 -16.86
C ARG A 446 4.65 -14.27 -17.21
N ILE A 447 3.92 -13.81 -16.20
CA ILE A 447 2.68 -13.04 -16.36
C ILE A 447 2.87 -11.65 -15.73
N ALA A 448 2.65 -10.56 -16.45
CA ALA A 448 2.63 -9.22 -15.89
C ALA A 448 1.18 -8.75 -15.66
N VAL A 449 0.88 -8.20 -14.49
CA VAL A 449 -0.40 -7.57 -14.14
C VAL A 449 -0.14 -6.09 -13.89
N VAL A 450 -0.58 -5.22 -14.81
CA VAL A 450 -0.36 -3.77 -14.79
C VAL A 450 -1.60 -3.06 -14.26
N GLY A 451 -1.42 -2.33 -13.15
CA GLY A 451 -2.50 -1.90 -12.28
C GLY A 451 -2.86 -3.04 -11.35
N THR A 452 -2.74 -2.84 -10.04
CA THR A 452 -2.97 -3.91 -9.06
C THR A 452 -4.01 -3.52 -8.03
N GLY A 453 -4.90 -2.57 -8.32
CA GLY A 453 -6.12 -2.37 -7.53
C GLY A 453 -7.05 -3.60 -7.54
N PRO A 454 -8.31 -3.49 -7.10
CA PRO A 454 -9.16 -4.66 -6.88
C PRO A 454 -9.27 -5.65 -8.05
N ARG A 455 -9.30 -5.16 -9.30
CA ARG A 455 -9.33 -6.02 -10.49
C ARG A 455 -8.02 -6.78 -10.67
N GLY A 456 -6.88 -6.12 -10.53
CA GLY A 456 -5.58 -6.78 -10.57
C GLY A 456 -5.42 -7.81 -9.44
N VAL A 457 -5.78 -7.46 -8.20
CA VAL A 457 -5.76 -8.43 -7.07
C VAL A 457 -6.65 -9.64 -7.35
N SER A 458 -7.85 -9.45 -7.93
CA SER A 458 -8.71 -10.58 -8.27
C SER A 458 -8.08 -11.53 -9.31
N VAL A 459 -7.32 -11.00 -10.28
CA VAL A 459 -6.59 -11.85 -11.24
C VAL A 459 -5.45 -12.59 -10.55
N LEU A 460 -4.67 -11.90 -9.70
CA LEU A 460 -3.59 -12.51 -8.92
C LEU A 460 -4.12 -13.64 -8.00
N GLU A 461 -5.24 -13.39 -7.32
CA GLU A 461 -5.92 -14.37 -6.47
C GLU A 461 -6.35 -15.59 -7.28
N ARG A 462 -6.96 -15.38 -8.46
CA ARG A 462 -7.39 -16.50 -9.31
C ARG A 462 -6.22 -17.26 -9.94
N VAL A 463 -5.12 -16.60 -10.30
CA VAL A 463 -3.90 -17.27 -10.78
C VAL A 463 -3.35 -18.22 -9.71
N ALA A 464 -3.19 -17.74 -8.47
CA ALA A 464 -2.71 -18.55 -7.36
C ALA A 464 -3.65 -19.71 -7.03
N ALA A 465 -4.96 -19.46 -6.96
CA ALA A 465 -5.94 -20.51 -6.69
C ALA A 465 -5.96 -21.59 -7.78
N ARG A 466 -5.89 -21.22 -9.07
CA ARG A 466 -5.83 -22.19 -10.18
C ARG A 466 -4.55 -23.01 -10.20
N LEU A 467 -3.42 -22.44 -9.78
CA LEU A 467 -2.16 -23.17 -9.63
C LEU A 467 -2.20 -24.14 -8.44
N ALA A 468 -2.90 -23.79 -7.35
CA ALA A 468 -3.11 -24.67 -6.21
C ALA A 468 -4.00 -25.87 -6.55
N GLU A 469 -5.05 -25.66 -7.36
CA GLU A 469 -5.91 -26.73 -7.85
C GLU A 469 -5.21 -27.62 -8.89
N ARG A 470 -4.47 -27.00 -9.81
CA ARG A 470 -3.76 -27.69 -10.89
C ARG A 470 -2.42 -27.00 -11.20
N PRO A 471 -1.31 -27.54 -10.69
CA PRO A 471 0.03 -27.02 -10.95
C PRO A 471 0.36 -26.91 -12.44
N ALA A 472 1.23 -25.96 -12.78
CA ALA A 472 1.75 -25.80 -14.13
C ALA A 472 2.84 -26.85 -14.44
N GLY A 473 3.17 -27.03 -15.73
CA GLY A 473 4.25 -27.93 -16.17
C GLY A 473 5.65 -27.33 -15.99
N ARG A 474 5.74 -26.06 -15.59
CA ARG A 474 6.95 -25.29 -15.31
C ARG A 474 6.66 -24.20 -14.26
N PRO A 475 7.67 -23.62 -13.58
CA PRO A 475 7.47 -22.53 -12.62
C PRO A 475 6.78 -21.31 -13.25
N VAL A 476 5.94 -20.62 -12.47
CA VAL A 476 5.24 -19.39 -12.91
C VAL A 476 5.75 -18.18 -12.11
N GLU A 477 6.19 -17.14 -12.82
CA GLU A 477 6.49 -15.83 -12.25
C GLU A 477 5.38 -14.84 -12.58
N VAL A 478 4.93 -14.06 -11.60
CA VAL A 478 3.92 -13.03 -11.78
C VAL A 478 4.47 -11.68 -11.35
N TYR A 479 4.45 -10.69 -12.24
CA TYR A 479 4.85 -9.32 -11.96
C TYR A 479 3.62 -8.46 -11.68
N ALA A 480 3.35 -8.15 -10.41
CA ALA A 480 2.29 -7.26 -9.99
C ALA A 480 2.81 -5.81 -9.95
N ILE A 481 2.41 -5.00 -10.93
CA ILE A 481 2.98 -3.67 -11.20
C ILE A 481 1.95 -2.57 -10.97
N ASP A 482 2.24 -1.61 -10.09
CA ASP A 482 1.37 -0.44 -9.86
C ASP A 482 2.17 0.82 -9.55
N ALA A 483 1.79 1.94 -10.16
CA ALA A 483 2.52 3.19 -10.01
C ALA A 483 2.45 3.78 -8.59
N VAL A 484 1.41 3.43 -7.81
CA VAL A 484 1.12 4.09 -6.54
C VAL A 484 1.27 3.14 -5.36
N GLU A 485 0.58 2.01 -5.35
CA GLU A 485 0.66 1.03 -4.25
C GLU A 485 0.28 -0.35 -4.79
N VAL A 486 1.15 -1.36 -4.60
CA VAL A 486 0.89 -2.71 -5.12
C VAL A 486 -0.18 -3.41 -4.25
N GLY A 487 -1.32 -3.76 -4.86
CA GLY A 487 -2.49 -4.40 -4.22
C GLY A 487 -3.67 -3.44 -4.01
N PRO A 488 -3.50 -2.32 -3.28
CA PRO A 488 -4.57 -1.33 -3.15
C PRO A 488 -4.74 -0.44 -4.39
N GLY A 489 -3.65 -0.17 -5.10
CA GLY A 489 -3.59 0.81 -6.19
C GLY A 489 -3.88 2.24 -5.73
N ARG A 490 -3.96 3.16 -6.70
CA ARG A 490 -4.18 4.60 -6.45
C ARG A 490 -5.47 4.94 -5.70
N VAL A 491 -6.58 4.29 -6.04
CA VAL A 491 -7.92 4.68 -5.54
C VAL A 491 -8.15 4.24 -4.09
N TRP A 492 -7.42 3.21 -3.64
CA TRP A 492 -7.61 2.60 -2.32
C TRP A 492 -6.36 2.68 -1.46
N ARG A 493 -5.47 3.65 -1.70
CA ARG A 493 -4.24 3.82 -0.90
C ARG A 493 -4.50 3.71 0.60
N THR A 494 -3.56 3.07 1.29
CA THR A 494 -3.65 2.81 2.73
C THR A 494 -3.48 4.08 3.59
N ASP A 495 -3.00 5.18 3.00
CA ASP A 495 -2.73 6.47 3.64
C ASP A 495 -3.88 7.49 3.53
N GLN A 496 -5.03 7.10 2.98
CA GLN A 496 -6.15 8.03 2.79
C GLN A 496 -6.74 8.56 4.11
N PRO A 497 -7.22 9.82 4.13
CA PRO A 497 -7.79 10.43 5.32
C PRO A 497 -9.07 9.74 5.77
N GLY A 498 -9.33 9.75 7.08
CA GLY A 498 -10.47 9.05 7.69
C GLY A 498 -11.86 9.55 7.27
N TRP A 499 -11.95 10.74 6.65
CA TRP A 499 -13.20 11.23 6.07
C TRP A 499 -13.51 10.62 4.70
N SER A 500 -12.56 9.92 4.06
CA SER A 500 -12.77 9.22 2.78
C SER A 500 -13.43 7.86 3.03
N MET A 501 -14.65 7.69 2.54
CA MET A 501 -15.49 6.52 2.82
C MET A 501 -15.79 5.71 1.56
N MET A 502 -15.96 4.40 1.73
CA MET A 502 -16.63 3.56 0.75
C MET A 502 -18.12 3.91 0.66
N ASN A 503 -18.74 3.51 -0.45
CA ASN A 503 -20.19 3.59 -0.67
C ASN A 503 -20.85 2.21 -0.74
N THR A 504 -20.14 1.15 -0.33
CA THR A 504 -20.64 -0.22 -0.25
C THR A 504 -20.56 -0.68 1.21
N VAL A 505 -21.57 -1.41 1.68
CA VAL A 505 -21.59 -1.94 3.04
C VAL A 505 -20.54 -3.05 3.18
N SER A 506 -19.81 -3.06 4.29
CA SER A 506 -18.63 -3.93 4.47
C SER A 506 -18.97 -5.42 4.45
N GLY A 507 -20.18 -5.80 4.87
CA GLY A 507 -20.67 -7.19 4.80
C GLY A 507 -20.93 -7.72 3.39
N GLU A 508 -21.04 -6.84 2.39
CA GLU A 508 -21.24 -7.21 0.98
C GLU A 508 -19.93 -7.23 0.17
N VAL A 509 -18.77 -7.05 0.81
CA VAL A 509 -17.48 -6.86 0.13
C VAL A 509 -16.53 -8.02 0.44
N THR A 510 -15.99 -8.66 -0.61
CA THR A 510 -14.83 -9.56 -0.52
C THR A 510 -13.97 -9.47 -1.78
N ILE A 511 -12.69 -9.84 -1.64
CA ILE A 511 -11.78 -10.07 -2.77
C ILE A 511 -11.46 -11.56 -2.97
N PHE A 512 -11.63 -12.39 -1.93
CA PHE A 512 -11.42 -13.83 -2.01
C PHE A 512 -12.55 -14.48 -2.80
N SER A 513 -12.18 -15.43 -3.67
CA SER A 513 -13.13 -16.17 -4.50
C SER A 513 -13.97 -17.16 -3.70
N GLY A 514 -13.52 -17.63 -2.53
CA GLY A 514 -14.29 -18.53 -1.67
C GLY A 514 -14.38 -18.05 -0.22
N PRO A 515 -15.39 -18.54 0.53
CA PRO A 515 -15.57 -18.21 1.93
C PRO A 515 -14.44 -18.79 2.79
N PRO A 516 -14.28 -18.33 4.05
CA PRO A 516 -13.42 -19.00 5.02
C PRO A 516 -13.87 -20.46 5.24
N ASP A 517 -12.91 -21.37 5.28
CA ASP A 517 -13.13 -22.83 5.44
C ASP A 517 -12.58 -23.37 6.77
N GLY A 518 -12.23 -22.48 7.71
CA GLY A 518 -11.62 -22.82 8.99
C GLY A 518 -10.08 -22.90 8.95
N GLY A 519 -9.46 -22.88 7.77
CA GLY A 519 -8.02 -22.76 7.61
C GLY A 519 -7.52 -21.31 7.57
N PRO A 520 -6.19 -21.11 7.47
CA PRO A 520 -5.62 -19.79 7.18
C PRO A 520 -6.17 -19.24 5.86
N ALA A 521 -6.42 -17.93 5.82
CA ALA A 521 -6.81 -17.26 4.59
C ALA A 521 -5.74 -17.41 3.51
N ARG A 522 -6.17 -17.74 2.29
CA ARG A 522 -5.34 -18.04 1.11
C ARG A 522 -6.14 -17.75 -0.17
N ALA A 523 -5.50 -17.80 -1.32
CA ALA A 523 -6.22 -17.74 -2.59
C ALA A 523 -7.26 -18.88 -2.65
N GLY A 524 -8.49 -18.56 -3.05
CA GLY A 524 -9.60 -19.51 -3.02
C GLY A 524 -10.42 -19.53 -1.73
N ALA A 525 -9.91 -19.03 -0.60
CA ALA A 525 -10.62 -19.08 0.68
C ALA A 525 -10.16 -18.01 1.67
N GLY A 526 -11.02 -17.03 2.00
CA GLY A 526 -10.67 -15.99 2.96
C GLY A 526 -11.84 -15.13 3.43
N PRO A 527 -11.61 -14.28 4.45
CA PRO A 527 -12.67 -13.49 5.08
C PRO A 527 -13.17 -12.38 4.15
N SER A 528 -14.45 -12.05 4.26
CA SER A 528 -15.01 -10.78 3.75
C SER A 528 -14.37 -9.57 4.45
N LEU A 529 -14.54 -8.37 3.89
CA LEU A 529 -14.04 -7.13 4.48
C LEU A 529 -14.54 -6.93 5.91
N TYR A 530 -15.84 -7.17 6.16
CA TYR A 530 -16.40 -7.07 7.50
C TYR A 530 -15.80 -8.08 8.48
N GLU A 531 -15.68 -9.36 8.07
CA GLU A 531 -15.10 -10.41 8.91
C GLU A 531 -13.65 -10.10 9.28
N TRP A 532 -12.87 -9.59 8.33
CA TRP A 532 -11.49 -9.14 8.57
C TRP A 532 -11.43 -7.86 9.42
N TRP A 533 -12.29 -6.88 9.17
CA TRP A 533 -12.31 -5.65 9.96
C TRP A 533 -12.64 -5.93 11.43
N ARG A 534 -13.53 -6.88 11.70
CA ARG A 534 -13.86 -7.32 13.07
C ARG A 534 -12.68 -7.88 13.84
N THR A 535 -11.69 -8.48 13.18
CA THR A 535 -10.49 -8.98 13.87
C THR A 535 -9.46 -7.88 14.06
N ALA A 536 -9.35 -6.95 13.11
CA ALA A 536 -8.40 -5.84 13.17
C ALA A 536 -8.83 -4.71 14.13
N GLU A 537 -10.11 -4.33 14.12
CA GLU A 537 -10.67 -3.22 14.91
C GLU A 537 -12.09 -3.56 15.42
N PRO A 538 -12.24 -4.46 16.42
CA PRO A 538 -13.53 -5.02 16.83
C PRO A 538 -14.61 -3.99 17.19
N HIS A 539 -14.22 -2.87 17.82
CA HIS A 539 -15.16 -1.84 18.30
C HIS A 539 -15.64 -0.89 17.20
N ARG A 540 -15.10 -0.97 15.99
CA ARG A 540 -15.42 -0.08 14.86
C ARG A 540 -16.16 -0.78 13.72
N ALA A 541 -16.08 -2.11 13.66
CA ALA A 541 -16.64 -2.89 12.57
C ALA A 541 -18.14 -3.17 12.78
N ALA A 542 -18.96 -2.85 11.78
CA ALA A 542 -20.36 -3.27 11.73
C ALA A 542 -20.73 -3.72 10.30
N PRO A 543 -21.52 -4.80 10.14
CA PRO A 543 -21.74 -5.42 8.83
C PRO A 543 -22.47 -4.49 7.85
N ASP A 544 -23.38 -3.68 8.36
CA ASP A 544 -24.17 -2.72 7.59
C ASP A 544 -23.52 -1.33 7.50
N SER A 545 -22.29 -1.18 8.01
CA SER A 545 -21.53 0.06 7.92
C SER A 545 -20.63 0.07 6.68
N CYS A 546 -20.43 1.26 6.10
CA CYS A 546 -19.41 1.47 5.09
C CYS A 546 -18.06 1.71 5.78
N ALA A 547 -17.02 1.05 5.29
CA ALA A 547 -15.66 1.20 5.77
C ALA A 547 -15.00 2.50 5.23
N PRO A 548 -14.04 3.09 5.95
CA PRO A 548 -13.10 4.05 5.37
C PRO A 548 -12.34 3.45 4.19
N ARG A 549 -12.01 4.25 3.15
CA ARG A 549 -11.29 3.72 1.97
C ARG A 549 -9.91 3.16 2.31
N ALA A 550 -9.18 3.81 3.21
CA ALA A 550 -7.88 3.34 3.69
C ALA A 550 -7.96 1.94 4.34
N LEU A 551 -9.06 1.64 5.03
CA LEU A 551 -9.28 0.31 5.64
C LEU A 551 -9.49 -0.75 4.55
N TYR A 552 -10.24 -0.45 3.49
CA TYR A 552 -10.36 -1.36 2.35
C TYR A 552 -9.03 -1.56 1.63
N GLY A 553 -8.22 -0.50 1.52
CA GLY A 553 -6.82 -0.61 1.07
C GLY A 553 -6.02 -1.62 1.87
N ARG A 554 -6.09 -1.54 3.20
CA ARG A 554 -5.41 -2.50 4.09
C ARG A 554 -5.93 -3.94 3.89
N TYR A 555 -7.22 -4.11 3.64
CA TYR A 555 -7.80 -5.41 3.32
C TYR A 555 -7.30 -5.96 1.97
N LEU A 556 -7.14 -5.14 0.94
CA LEU A 556 -6.57 -5.55 -0.35
C LEU A 556 -5.09 -5.97 -0.21
N ALA A 557 -4.29 -5.20 0.55
CA ALA A 557 -2.91 -5.55 0.86
C ALA A 557 -2.83 -6.88 1.64
N TYR A 558 -3.67 -7.03 2.67
CA TYR A 558 -3.81 -8.29 3.41
C TYR A 558 -4.14 -9.47 2.50
N ALA A 559 -5.10 -9.30 1.59
CA ALA A 559 -5.47 -10.37 0.67
C ALA A 559 -4.33 -10.74 -0.26
N LEU A 560 -3.60 -9.76 -0.79
CA LEU A 560 -2.42 -10.01 -1.62
C LEU A 560 -1.33 -10.78 -0.86
N ASP A 561 -1.09 -10.45 0.42
CA ASP A 561 -0.17 -11.20 1.28
C ASP A 561 -0.60 -12.67 1.45
N ARG A 562 -1.91 -12.92 1.57
CA ARG A 562 -2.44 -14.29 1.65
C ARG A 562 -2.35 -15.03 0.31
N VAL A 563 -2.55 -14.33 -0.80
CA VAL A 563 -2.40 -14.88 -2.15
C VAL A 563 -0.96 -15.30 -2.41
N GLU A 564 0.02 -14.46 -2.07
CA GLU A 564 1.45 -14.78 -2.20
C GLU A 564 1.84 -15.99 -1.35
N GLY A 565 1.31 -16.10 -0.12
CA GLY A 565 1.56 -17.24 0.76
C GLY A 565 0.78 -18.52 0.42
N THR A 566 0.02 -18.57 -0.67
CA THR A 566 -0.80 -19.74 -1.03
C THR A 566 0.03 -20.92 -1.52
N LEU A 567 1.11 -20.66 -2.25
CA LEU A 567 1.94 -21.68 -2.89
C LEU A 567 3.42 -21.47 -2.55
N ALA A 568 4.19 -22.55 -2.62
CA ALA A 568 5.63 -22.47 -2.51
C ALA A 568 6.23 -21.73 -3.72
N ALA A 569 7.38 -21.06 -3.50
CA ALA A 569 7.99 -20.17 -4.48
C ALA A 569 8.52 -20.87 -5.74
N ASP A 570 8.66 -22.20 -5.71
CA ASP A 570 8.99 -23.06 -6.84
C ASP A 570 7.79 -23.30 -7.78
N VAL A 571 6.56 -23.09 -7.29
CA VAL A 571 5.32 -23.18 -8.09
C VAL A 571 4.91 -21.80 -8.60
N LEU A 572 4.86 -20.80 -7.71
CA LEU A 572 4.46 -19.43 -8.03
C LEU A 572 5.37 -18.43 -7.32
N ARG A 573 6.01 -17.56 -8.08
CA ARG A 573 6.77 -16.42 -7.55
C ARG A 573 6.09 -15.11 -7.92
N LEU A 574 5.68 -14.34 -6.91
CA LEU A 574 5.06 -13.02 -7.10
C LEU A 574 6.11 -11.91 -6.91
N HIS A 575 6.29 -11.06 -7.92
CA HIS A 575 7.13 -9.87 -7.89
C HIS A 575 6.24 -8.64 -7.74
N ARG A 576 6.31 -7.96 -6.58
CA ARG A 576 5.57 -6.71 -6.34
C ARG A 576 6.43 -5.52 -6.76
N LEU A 577 5.99 -4.78 -7.78
CA LEU A 577 6.73 -3.65 -8.36
C LEU A 577 5.93 -2.35 -8.26
N ARG A 578 6.34 -1.47 -7.35
CA ARG A 578 5.79 -0.11 -7.26
C ARG A 578 6.42 0.78 -8.34
N GLN A 579 5.97 0.64 -9.57
CA GLN A 579 6.49 1.32 -10.76
C GLN A 579 5.37 1.61 -11.76
N SER A 580 5.50 2.68 -12.55
CA SER A 580 4.72 2.85 -13.78
C SER A 580 5.29 1.95 -14.89
N VAL A 581 4.43 1.55 -15.83
CA VAL A 581 4.86 0.94 -17.09
C VAL A 581 4.73 2.02 -18.16
N GLU A 582 5.87 2.44 -18.72
CA GLU A 582 5.94 3.53 -19.69
C GLU A 582 5.72 3.04 -21.11
N THR A 583 6.28 1.87 -21.43
CA THR A 583 6.11 1.24 -22.74
C THR A 583 5.91 -0.26 -22.60
N LEU A 584 5.19 -0.82 -23.56
CA LEU A 584 5.01 -2.24 -23.74
C LEU A 584 5.08 -2.50 -25.24
N THR A 585 5.93 -3.44 -25.65
CA THR A 585 6.13 -3.82 -27.05
C THR A 585 6.12 -5.33 -27.20
N GLY A 586 5.43 -5.85 -28.23
CA GLY A 586 5.52 -7.27 -28.59
C GLY A 586 6.88 -7.60 -29.23
N GLU A 587 7.43 -8.75 -28.90
CA GLU A 587 8.64 -9.32 -29.50
C GLU A 587 8.28 -10.40 -30.53
N SER A 588 9.22 -10.75 -31.40
CA SER A 588 9.00 -11.71 -32.51
C SER A 588 8.70 -13.14 -32.07
N ASP A 589 9.01 -13.47 -30.83
CA ASP A 589 8.74 -14.78 -30.20
C ASP A 589 7.36 -14.85 -29.51
N GLY A 590 6.55 -13.79 -29.61
CA GLY A 590 5.22 -13.71 -29.02
C GLY A 590 5.20 -13.28 -27.56
N ARG A 591 6.34 -12.90 -26.97
CA ARG A 591 6.42 -12.30 -25.62
C ARG A 591 6.31 -10.78 -25.67
N TYR A 592 6.19 -10.15 -24.51
CA TYR A 592 6.15 -8.70 -24.37
C TYR A 592 7.34 -8.19 -23.57
N LEU A 593 7.90 -7.09 -24.03
CA LEU A 593 8.89 -6.30 -23.31
C LEU A 593 8.22 -5.08 -22.69
N LEU A 594 8.23 -4.99 -21.35
CA LEU A 594 7.73 -3.86 -20.58
C LEU A 594 8.91 -3.00 -20.14
N THR A 595 8.86 -1.68 -20.39
CA THR A 595 9.81 -0.72 -19.81
C THR A 595 9.15 0.02 -18.66
N LEU A 596 9.75 -0.06 -17.48
CA LEU A 596 9.26 0.59 -16.28
C LEU A 596 9.70 2.06 -16.21
N GLY A 597 9.05 2.85 -15.35
CA GLY A 597 9.37 4.27 -15.13
C GLY A 597 10.80 4.54 -14.65
N ASP A 598 11.46 3.54 -14.05
CA ASP A 598 12.86 3.59 -13.65
C ASP A 598 13.85 3.07 -14.72
N GLY A 599 13.36 2.74 -15.91
CA GLY A 599 14.14 2.25 -17.04
C GLY A 599 14.40 0.74 -17.06
N ARG A 600 14.05 -0.01 -16.00
CA ARG A 600 14.15 -1.48 -16.03
C ARG A 600 13.27 -2.08 -17.12
N ARG A 601 13.71 -3.20 -17.68
CA ARG A 601 13.01 -3.94 -18.73
C ARG A 601 12.63 -5.33 -18.25
N LEU A 602 11.38 -5.71 -18.45
CA LEU A 602 10.84 -7.01 -18.05
C LEU A 602 10.24 -7.73 -19.25
N ARG A 603 10.51 -9.03 -19.39
CA ARG A 603 9.86 -9.89 -20.37
C ARG A 603 8.71 -10.64 -19.73
N ALA A 604 7.56 -10.66 -20.39
CA ALA A 604 6.37 -11.40 -19.95
C ALA A 604 5.78 -12.20 -21.12
N ASP A 605 5.40 -13.45 -20.86
CA ASP A 605 4.64 -14.26 -21.82
C ASP A 605 3.20 -13.76 -21.95
N ARG A 606 2.63 -13.20 -20.87
CA ARG A 606 1.27 -12.65 -20.84
C ARG A 606 1.21 -11.33 -20.10
N VAL A 607 0.33 -10.43 -20.54
CA VAL A 607 0.11 -9.14 -19.88
C VAL A 607 -1.37 -8.88 -19.60
N VAL A 608 -1.71 -8.56 -18.36
CA VAL A 608 -3.06 -8.19 -17.94
C VAL A 608 -3.07 -6.70 -17.59
N LEU A 609 -3.85 -5.91 -18.32
CA LEU A 609 -4.07 -4.50 -18.06
C LEU A 609 -5.33 -4.32 -17.21
N THR A 610 -5.14 -3.90 -15.96
CA THR A 610 -6.23 -3.52 -15.04
C THR A 610 -6.04 -2.12 -14.46
N THR A 611 -5.55 -1.21 -15.30
CA THR A 611 -5.29 0.18 -14.93
C THR A 611 -6.57 0.87 -14.44
N GLY A 612 -6.40 1.80 -13.49
CA GLY A 612 -7.51 2.48 -12.82
C GLY A 612 -8.15 3.59 -13.67
N HIS A 613 -8.69 4.61 -13.00
CA HIS A 613 -9.25 5.79 -13.67
C HIS A 613 -8.16 6.52 -14.50
N PRO A 614 -8.35 6.68 -15.82
CA PRO A 614 -7.40 7.42 -16.65
C PRO A 614 -7.55 8.93 -16.45
N LEU A 615 -6.56 9.68 -16.95
CA LEU A 615 -6.60 11.14 -17.04
C LEU A 615 -6.65 11.57 -18.51
N PRO A 616 -7.81 11.51 -19.17
CA PRO A 616 -7.94 11.94 -20.56
C PRO A 616 -7.71 13.46 -20.69
N GLU A 617 -7.50 13.90 -21.93
CA GLU A 617 -7.53 15.32 -22.32
C GLU A 617 -8.84 15.99 -21.84
N LEU A 618 -8.70 17.24 -21.44
CA LEU A 618 -9.82 18.10 -21.04
C LEU A 618 -10.77 18.28 -22.23
N ARG A 619 -12.08 18.32 -21.93
CA ARG A 619 -13.11 18.65 -22.93
C ARG A 619 -13.04 20.14 -23.27
N PRO A 620 -13.55 20.59 -24.43
CA PRO A 620 -13.52 22.01 -24.82
C PRO A 620 -14.03 22.96 -23.73
N GLU A 621 -15.14 22.63 -23.06
CA GLU A 621 -15.67 23.48 -21.98
C GLU A 621 -14.74 23.54 -20.75
N GLN A 622 -13.94 22.49 -20.52
CA GLN A 622 -12.96 22.45 -19.42
C GLN A 622 -11.68 23.19 -19.78
N VAL A 623 -11.28 23.17 -21.06
CA VAL A 623 -10.13 23.94 -21.58
C VAL A 623 -10.40 25.44 -21.44
N GLU A 624 -11.61 25.89 -21.77
CA GLU A 624 -12.02 27.29 -21.60
C GLU A 624 -11.88 27.75 -20.14
N LEU A 625 -12.40 26.96 -19.20
CA LEU A 625 -12.31 27.25 -17.76
C LEU A 625 -10.86 27.24 -17.25
N ALA A 626 -10.05 26.28 -17.70
CA ALA A 626 -8.64 26.17 -17.33
C ALA A 626 -7.84 27.37 -17.84
N SER A 627 -7.98 27.70 -19.13
CA SER A 627 -7.28 28.82 -19.77
C SER A 627 -7.65 30.16 -19.11
N PHE A 628 -8.93 30.35 -18.78
CA PHE A 628 -9.39 31.55 -18.09
C PHE A 628 -8.72 31.77 -16.73
N ALA A 629 -8.48 30.68 -15.97
CA ALA A 629 -7.74 30.73 -14.71
C ALA A 629 -6.23 30.90 -14.91
N GLU A 630 -5.63 30.30 -15.94
CA GLU A 630 -4.20 30.44 -16.23
C GLU A 630 -3.81 31.90 -16.51
N GLU A 631 -4.68 32.66 -17.17
CA GLU A 631 -4.52 34.09 -17.42
C GLU A 631 -4.69 34.97 -16.16
N ARG A 632 -5.23 34.42 -15.06
CA ARG A 632 -5.67 35.16 -13.86
C ARG A 632 -5.22 34.46 -12.58
N PRO A 633 -4.02 34.77 -12.05
CA PRO A 633 -3.42 34.07 -10.91
C PRO A 633 -4.25 34.05 -9.62
N GLU A 634 -5.22 34.95 -9.47
CA GLU A 634 -6.15 35.00 -8.34
C GLU A 634 -7.30 33.98 -8.42
N LEU A 635 -7.47 33.34 -9.57
CA LEU A 635 -8.46 32.30 -9.84
C LEU A 635 -7.81 30.92 -9.82
N LEU A 636 -8.61 29.91 -9.48
CA LEU A 636 -8.16 28.52 -9.51
C LEU A 636 -9.22 27.64 -10.15
N TYR A 637 -8.84 26.92 -11.21
CA TYR A 637 -9.61 25.82 -11.75
C TYR A 637 -8.99 24.49 -11.33
N VAL A 638 -9.76 23.64 -10.64
CA VAL A 638 -9.34 22.30 -10.23
C VAL A 638 -10.08 21.29 -11.11
N ARG A 639 -9.32 20.61 -11.99
CA ARG A 639 -9.88 19.55 -12.85
C ARG A 639 -10.39 18.36 -12.04
N GLY A 640 -11.31 17.62 -12.65
CA GLY A 640 -11.89 16.40 -12.09
C GLY A 640 -10.88 15.28 -11.92
N ASP A 641 -10.94 14.63 -10.75
CA ASP A 641 -10.16 13.48 -10.32
C ASP A 641 -10.71 12.89 -8.99
N SER A 642 -10.03 11.92 -8.39
CA SER A 642 -10.29 11.49 -7.01
C SER A 642 -10.07 12.64 -6.04
N ALA A 643 -11.05 12.96 -5.20
CA ALA A 643 -11.01 14.13 -4.30
C ALA A 643 -9.80 14.14 -3.33
N VAL A 644 -9.28 12.97 -2.97
CA VAL A 644 -8.07 12.85 -2.12
C VAL A 644 -6.76 13.17 -2.84
N ASP A 645 -6.77 13.22 -4.17
CA ASP A 645 -5.62 13.56 -5.02
C ASP A 645 -5.74 14.96 -5.63
N MET A 646 -6.91 15.58 -5.53
CA MET A 646 -7.11 16.96 -5.95
C MET A 646 -6.34 17.92 -5.02
N PRO A 647 -5.77 19.01 -5.54
CA PRO A 647 -5.05 20.02 -4.74
C PRO A 647 -6.00 20.93 -3.94
N LEU A 648 -6.96 20.35 -3.22
CA LEU A 648 -8.00 21.08 -2.46
C LEU A 648 -7.42 21.82 -1.25
N ASP A 649 -6.29 21.35 -0.71
CA ASP A 649 -5.63 21.97 0.43
C ASP A 649 -5.10 23.38 0.15
N GLY A 650 -4.81 23.69 -1.12
CA GLY A 650 -4.36 25.00 -1.57
C GLY A 650 -5.45 26.08 -1.60
N ILE A 651 -6.72 25.71 -1.41
CA ILE A 651 -7.83 26.67 -1.38
C ILE A 651 -7.84 27.40 -0.04
N ALA A 652 -7.66 28.73 -0.06
CA ALA A 652 -7.64 29.54 1.16
C ALA A 652 -9.03 29.64 1.85
N PRO A 653 -9.06 29.80 3.19
CA PRO A 653 -10.31 30.03 3.93
C PRO A 653 -11.12 31.21 3.39
N GLY A 654 -12.45 31.11 3.46
CA GLY A 654 -13.37 32.20 3.07
C GLY A 654 -13.51 32.48 1.56
N ARG A 655 -12.67 31.89 0.69
CA ARG A 655 -12.83 31.97 -0.78
C ARG A 655 -14.19 31.40 -1.20
N THR A 656 -14.77 31.94 -2.28
CA THR A 656 -16.02 31.40 -2.83
C THR A 656 -15.70 30.34 -3.87
N VAL A 657 -16.08 29.09 -3.58
CA VAL A 657 -15.74 27.91 -4.38
C VAL A 657 -16.99 27.37 -5.06
N GLY A 658 -16.98 27.33 -6.38
CA GLY A 658 -17.96 26.60 -7.18
C GLY A 658 -17.62 25.12 -7.26
N VAL A 659 -18.59 24.24 -7.10
CA VAL A 659 -18.39 22.79 -7.26
C VAL A 659 -19.30 22.24 -8.36
N ILE A 660 -18.71 21.77 -9.46
CA ILE A 660 -19.42 21.22 -10.61
C ILE A 660 -19.76 19.75 -10.35
N GLY A 661 -21.04 19.42 -10.38
CA GLY A 661 -21.54 18.07 -10.19
C GLY A 661 -21.88 17.75 -8.74
N LEU A 662 -22.93 16.95 -8.56
CA LEU A 662 -23.47 16.54 -7.25
C LEU A 662 -23.49 15.00 -7.11
N GLY A 663 -22.48 14.33 -7.70
CA GLY A 663 -22.30 12.87 -7.68
C GLY A 663 -21.68 12.35 -6.37
N LEU A 664 -21.16 11.12 -6.36
CA LEU A 664 -20.53 10.54 -5.16
C LEU A 664 -19.26 11.31 -4.73
N SER A 665 -18.42 11.68 -5.69
CA SER A 665 -17.18 12.45 -5.48
C SER A 665 -17.43 13.85 -4.92
N PHE A 666 -18.61 14.45 -5.16
CA PHE A 666 -18.99 15.72 -4.55
C PHE A 666 -18.98 15.64 -3.02
N TYR A 667 -19.46 14.53 -2.44
CA TYR A 667 -19.43 14.34 -0.99
C TYR A 667 -18.00 14.27 -0.44
N ASP A 668 -17.06 13.72 -1.22
CA ASP A 668 -15.64 13.66 -0.83
C ASP A 668 -14.98 15.05 -0.93
N VAL A 669 -15.28 15.83 -1.99
CA VAL A 669 -14.82 17.23 -2.12
C VAL A 669 -15.34 18.08 -0.97
N VAL A 670 -16.63 17.96 -0.65
CA VAL A 670 -17.24 18.67 0.49
C VAL A 670 -16.58 18.23 1.79
N ALA A 671 -16.37 16.93 2.00
CA ALA A 671 -15.70 16.42 3.21
C ALA A 671 -14.26 16.94 3.36
N ALA A 672 -13.50 17.00 2.26
CA ALA A 672 -12.15 17.58 2.25
C ALA A 672 -12.15 19.05 2.64
N LEU A 673 -13.09 19.84 2.11
CA LEU A 673 -13.20 21.28 2.35
C LEU A 673 -13.91 21.66 3.65
N THR A 674 -14.44 20.68 4.40
CA THR A 674 -15.15 20.88 5.68
C THR A 674 -14.46 20.12 6.81
N THR A 675 -14.73 18.82 6.96
CA THR A 675 -14.09 17.95 7.96
C THR A 675 -12.57 17.93 7.81
N GLY A 676 -12.05 17.88 6.58
CA GLY A 676 -10.61 17.97 6.30
C GLY A 676 -9.99 19.30 6.73
N ARG A 677 -10.79 20.35 6.86
CA ARG A 677 -10.41 21.65 7.42
C ARG A 677 -10.63 21.75 8.93
N GLY A 678 -11.06 20.68 9.59
CA GLY A 678 -11.21 20.59 11.05
C GLY A 678 -12.60 20.92 11.58
N GLY A 679 -13.57 21.22 10.71
CA GLY A 679 -14.96 21.36 11.12
C GLY A 679 -15.56 20.04 11.61
N ARG A 680 -16.61 20.11 12.43
CA ARG A 680 -17.14 18.96 13.16
C ARG A 680 -18.65 18.84 12.99
N PHE A 681 -19.15 17.61 12.94
CA PHE A 681 -20.57 17.32 13.01
C PHE A 681 -20.90 16.84 14.43
N VAL A 682 -21.82 17.54 15.10
CA VAL A 682 -22.26 17.21 16.45
C VAL A 682 -23.75 16.85 16.46
N PRO A 683 -24.21 15.97 17.36
CA PRO A 683 -25.64 15.68 17.49
C PRO A 683 -26.46 16.94 17.78
N ALA A 684 -27.63 17.05 17.14
CA ALA A 684 -28.61 18.10 17.39
C ALA A 684 -29.79 17.59 18.23
N ALA A 685 -30.54 18.51 18.86
CA ALA A 685 -31.63 18.18 19.79
C ALA A 685 -32.81 17.45 19.11
N ASP A 686 -32.96 17.60 17.79
CA ASP A 686 -33.99 16.96 16.97
C ASP A 686 -33.58 15.56 16.47
N GLY A 687 -32.45 15.02 16.93
CA GLY A 687 -31.88 13.75 16.45
C GLY A 687 -31.13 13.86 15.12
N GLY A 688 -30.98 15.07 14.57
CA GLY A 688 -30.17 15.39 13.41
C GLY A 688 -28.69 15.65 13.74
N LEU A 689 -28.00 16.29 12.79
CA LEU A 689 -26.62 16.78 12.96
C LEU A 689 -26.59 18.30 12.85
N ARG A 690 -25.77 18.94 13.68
CA ARG A 690 -25.38 20.35 13.55
C ARG A 690 -23.92 20.41 13.13
N TYR A 691 -23.59 21.29 12.19
CA TYR A 691 -22.21 21.51 11.77
C TYR A 691 -21.58 22.65 12.58
N GLU A 692 -20.36 22.44 13.07
CA GLU A 692 -19.51 23.40 13.77
C GLU A 692 -18.31 23.73 12.87
N PRO A 693 -18.30 24.91 12.22
CA PRO A 693 -17.18 25.35 11.39
C PRO A 693 -15.91 25.54 12.22
N SER A 694 -14.76 25.25 11.63
CA SER A 694 -13.45 25.55 12.22
C SER A 694 -12.97 26.97 11.94
N GLY A 695 -13.59 27.67 10.99
CA GLY A 695 -13.15 28.98 10.48
C GLY A 695 -12.15 28.86 9.32
N ARG A 696 -11.77 27.65 8.92
CA ARG A 696 -10.86 27.38 7.79
C ARG A 696 -11.59 26.97 6.52
N GLU A 697 -12.90 26.84 6.57
CA GLU A 697 -13.74 26.44 5.45
C GLU A 697 -13.84 27.56 4.39
N PRO A 698 -13.88 27.22 3.09
CA PRO A 698 -14.37 28.13 2.06
C PRO A 698 -15.91 28.24 2.08
N ARG A 699 -16.46 29.19 1.31
CA ARG A 699 -17.91 29.26 1.02
C ARG A 699 -18.21 28.42 -0.22
N LEU A 700 -19.00 27.36 -0.08
CA LEU A 700 -19.27 26.43 -1.17
C LEU A 700 -20.59 26.74 -1.88
N VAL A 701 -20.56 26.81 -3.21
CA VAL A 701 -21.76 26.84 -4.06
C VAL A 701 -21.67 25.72 -5.10
N ALA A 702 -22.47 24.68 -4.92
CA ALA A 702 -22.43 23.50 -5.77
C ALA A 702 -23.64 23.45 -6.71
N GLY A 703 -23.51 22.74 -7.83
CA GLY A 703 -24.58 22.67 -8.82
C GLY A 703 -24.46 21.52 -9.80
N SER A 704 -25.59 21.08 -10.31
CA SER A 704 -25.69 20.12 -11.40
C SER A 704 -26.93 20.42 -12.26
N ARG A 705 -27.05 19.76 -13.40
CA ARG A 705 -28.23 19.90 -14.27
C ARG A 705 -29.55 19.53 -13.58
N SER A 706 -29.56 18.56 -12.65
CA SER A 706 -30.76 18.19 -11.92
C SER A 706 -31.04 19.08 -10.71
N GLY A 707 -30.04 19.81 -10.20
CA GLY A 707 -30.06 20.46 -8.89
C GLY A 707 -30.08 19.48 -7.70
N LEU A 708 -30.43 18.22 -7.92
CA LEU A 708 -30.54 17.20 -6.87
C LEU A 708 -29.21 16.47 -6.62
N PRO A 709 -28.66 16.49 -5.38
CA PRO A 709 -27.60 15.58 -4.96
C PRO A 709 -28.04 14.11 -4.93
N LEU A 710 -27.12 13.16 -5.04
CA LEU A 710 -27.49 11.73 -4.96
C LEU A 710 -28.21 11.42 -3.63
N LEU A 711 -29.32 10.68 -3.72
CA LEU A 711 -30.17 10.29 -2.59
C LEU A 711 -29.54 9.19 -1.73
N ALA A 712 -29.94 9.05 -0.46
CA ALA A 712 -29.42 8.01 0.43
C ALA A 712 -29.75 6.61 -0.09
N ARG A 713 -28.85 5.65 0.15
CA ARG A 713 -29.23 4.22 0.10
C ARG A 713 -30.18 3.88 1.23
N GLY A 714 -31.05 2.89 0.99
CA GLY A 714 -31.82 2.26 2.05
C GLY A 714 -30.90 1.61 3.08
N ARG A 715 -31.30 1.61 4.35
CA ARG A 715 -30.67 0.80 5.39
C ARG A 715 -30.60 -0.64 4.90
N ASN A 716 -29.40 -1.22 4.90
CA ASN A 716 -29.22 -2.57 4.42
C ASN A 716 -29.89 -3.57 5.38
N GLN A 717 -30.66 -4.49 4.81
CA GLN A 717 -31.35 -5.58 5.49
C GLN A 717 -31.08 -6.92 4.79
N LYS A 718 -30.37 -6.89 3.66
CA LYS A 718 -29.97 -8.06 2.89
C LYS A 718 -28.70 -8.63 3.48
N GLY A 719 -28.71 -9.92 3.78
CA GLY A 719 -27.51 -10.64 4.23
C GLY A 719 -26.42 -10.69 3.16
N SER A 720 -25.19 -10.99 3.57
CA SER A 720 -24.02 -11.06 2.68
C SER A 720 -24.21 -12.03 1.51
N ARG A 721 -24.94 -13.13 1.73
CA ARG A 721 -25.24 -14.18 0.74
C ARG A 721 -26.57 -14.00 0.00
N HIS A 722 -27.27 -12.87 0.18
CA HIS A 722 -28.55 -12.64 -0.49
C HIS A 722 -28.35 -12.64 -2.01
N ALA A 723 -29.16 -13.44 -2.71
CA ALA A 723 -29.22 -13.51 -4.15
C ALA A 723 -30.65 -13.25 -4.61
N TYR A 724 -30.85 -12.14 -5.31
CA TYR A 724 -32.13 -11.79 -5.89
C TYR A 724 -32.39 -12.63 -7.14
N ARG A 725 -33.62 -13.13 -7.29
CA ARG A 725 -34.07 -13.85 -8.49
C ARG A 725 -35.16 -13.04 -9.18
N PRO A 726 -34.88 -12.39 -10.31
CA PRO A 726 -35.89 -11.63 -11.03
C PRO A 726 -36.97 -12.54 -11.61
N ARG A 727 -38.23 -12.09 -11.62
CA ARG A 727 -39.36 -12.86 -12.20
C ARG A 727 -39.70 -12.44 -13.63
N LEU A 728 -39.54 -11.15 -13.93
CA LEU A 728 -39.93 -10.49 -15.17
C LEU A 728 -38.70 -10.03 -15.96
N PHE A 729 -37.70 -9.45 -15.30
CA PHE A 729 -36.48 -9.00 -15.97
C PHE A 729 -35.37 -10.06 -15.88
N THR A 730 -35.51 -11.15 -16.63
CA THR A 730 -34.62 -12.31 -16.55
C THR A 730 -33.53 -12.32 -17.63
N ARG A 731 -32.41 -13.02 -17.34
CA ARG A 731 -31.28 -13.15 -18.28
C ARG A 731 -31.66 -13.97 -19.51
N GLU A 732 -32.52 -14.97 -19.34
CA GLU A 732 -33.05 -15.82 -20.40
C GLU A 732 -33.86 -14.99 -21.40
N ARG A 733 -34.72 -14.09 -20.89
CA ARG A 733 -35.54 -13.19 -21.71
C ARG A 733 -34.67 -12.25 -22.54
N ILE A 734 -33.72 -11.57 -21.90
CA ILE A 734 -32.81 -10.65 -22.60
C ILE A 734 -31.95 -11.38 -23.64
N ARG A 735 -31.46 -12.59 -23.32
CA ARG A 735 -30.73 -13.41 -24.30
C ARG A 735 -31.60 -13.82 -25.48
N ALA A 736 -32.87 -14.17 -25.25
CA ALA A 736 -33.79 -14.50 -26.32
C ALA A 736 -34.03 -13.30 -27.24
N LEU A 737 -34.25 -12.11 -26.69
CA LEU A 737 -34.39 -10.87 -27.47
C LEU A 737 -33.12 -10.61 -28.31
N ARG A 738 -31.93 -10.72 -27.70
CA ARG A 738 -30.65 -10.50 -28.41
C ARG A 738 -30.39 -11.47 -29.57
N ARG A 739 -31.03 -12.65 -29.63
CA ARG A 739 -30.87 -13.56 -30.78
C ARG A 739 -31.40 -12.97 -32.08
N HIS A 740 -32.30 -11.98 -31.99
CA HIS A 740 -32.87 -11.30 -33.15
C HIS A 740 -32.05 -10.09 -33.61
N GLY A 741 -30.97 -9.73 -32.90
CA GLY A 741 -30.09 -8.62 -33.26
C GLY A 741 -29.85 -7.66 -32.09
N GLN A 742 -29.48 -6.43 -32.44
CA GLN A 742 -29.32 -5.35 -31.48
C GLN A 742 -30.68 -4.86 -30.98
N LEU A 743 -30.76 -4.54 -29.70
CA LEU A 743 -31.98 -4.12 -29.03
C LEU A 743 -32.10 -2.59 -29.00
N ASP A 744 -33.33 -2.10 -28.98
CA ASP A 744 -33.63 -0.76 -28.50
C ASP A 744 -33.86 -0.81 -26.99
N PHE A 745 -33.12 0.01 -26.23
CA PHE A 745 -33.19 0.00 -24.78
C PHE A 745 -34.57 0.42 -24.27
N ARG A 746 -35.22 1.40 -24.91
CA ARG A 746 -36.51 1.94 -24.47
C ARG A 746 -37.66 0.98 -24.72
N THR A 747 -37.66 0.27 -25.85
CA THR A 747 -38.77 -0.63 -26.20
C THR A 747 -38.53 -2.07 -25.76
N ASP A 748 -37.29 -2.57 -25.86
CA ASP A 748 -37.03 -4.00 -25.70
C ASP A 748 -36.52 -4.37 -24.30
N VAL A 749 -35.95 -3.41 -23.55
CA VAL A 749 -35.26 -3.68 -22.27
C VAL A 749 -35.94 -2.97 -21.10
N LEU A 750 -36.10 -1.66 -21.18
CA LEU A 750 -36.61 -0.81 -20.11
C LEU A 750 -38.00 -1.23 -19.60
N PRO A 751 -38.98 -1.64 -20.44
CA PRO A 751 -40.31 -1.97 -19.95
C PRO A 751 -40.30 -3.19 -19.01
N TRP A 752 -39.43 -4.16 -19.28
CA TRP A 752 -39.25 -5.33 -18.40
C TRP A 752 -38.57 -4.96 -17.08
N LEU A 753 -37.56 -4.09 -17.12
CA LEU A 753 -36.93 -3.59 -15.89
C LEU A 753 -37.93 -2.81 -15.03
N LEU A 754 -38.72 -1.92 -15.63
CA LEU A 754 -39.73 -1.14 -14.92
C LEU A 754 -40.83 -2.04 -14.35
N ALA A 755 -41.22 -3.10 -15.06
CA ALA A 755 -42.16 -4.10 -14.53
C ALA A 755 -41.59 -4.84 -13.32
N GLU A 756 -40.30 -5.23 -13.34
CA GLU A 756 -39.64 -5.85 -12.19
C GLU A 756 -39.57 -4.91 -10.98
N VAL A 757 -39.22 -3.63 -11.20
CA VAL A 757 -39.17 -2.61 -10.16
C VAL A 757 -40.58 -2.35 -9.58
N GLU A 758 -41.59 -2.26 -10.43
CA GLU A 758 -42.99 -2.13 -10.02
C GLU A 758 -43.45 -3.35 -9.20
N LEU A 759 -43.07 -4.55 -9.63
CA LEU A 759 -43.40 -5.81 -8.96
C LEU A 759 -42.86 -5.81 -7.53
N VAL A 760 -41.58 -5.51 -7.35
CA VAL A 760 -40.97 -5.47 -6.01
C VAL A 760 -41.63 -4.42 -5.13
N ARG A 761 -41.85 -3.22 -5.65
CA ARG A 761 -42.48 -2.14 -4.86
C ARG A 761 -43.89 -2.54 -4.38
N CYS A 762 -44.71 -3.08 -5.28
CA CYS A 762 -46.06 -3.51 -4.97
C CYS A 762 -46.08 -4.72 -4.03
N ALA A 763 -45.20 -5.69 -4.24
CA ALA A 763 -45.07 -6.86 -3.37
C ALA A 763 -44.66 -6.45 -1.95
N THR A 764 -43.65 -5.58 -1.80
CA THR A 764 -43.24 -5.06 -0.49
C THR A 764 -44.36 -4.27 0.20
N ALA A 765 -45.11 -3.45 -0.54
CA ALA A 765 -46.24 -2.70 0.01
C ALA A 765 -47.39 -3.62 0.46
N LEU A 766 -47.73 -4.63 -0.35
CA LEU A 766 -48.75 -5.64 -0.02
C LEU A 766 -48.31 -6.51 1.16
N GLN A 767 -47.03 -6.90 1.21
CA GLN A 767 -46.47 -7.65 2.33
C GLN A 767 -46.60 -6.88 3.64
N ARG A 768 -46.29 -5.58 3.62
CA ARG A 768 -46.44 -4.70 4.78
C ARG A 768 -47.89 -4.55 5.23
N ALA A 769 -48.83 -4.44 4.27
CA ALA A 769 -50.24 -4.19 4.57
C ALA A 769 -51.03 -5.46 4.94
N TYR A 770 -50.72 -6.59 4.31
CA TYR A 770 -51.57 -7.79 4.33
C TYR A 770 -50.80 -9.10 4.56
N GLY A 771 -49.48 -9.05 4.72
CA GLY A 771 -48.64 -10.23 4.99
C GLY A 771 -48.08 -10.93 3.73
N PRO A 772 -47.17 -11.89 3.93
CA PRO A 772 -46.39 -12.51 2.85
C PRO A 772 -47.24 -13.34 1.87
N ASP A 773 -48.31 -13.99 2.33
CA ASP A 773 -49.16 -14.84 1.47
C ASP A 773 -49.85 -14.03 0.36
N ILE A 774 -50.32 -12.83 0.69
CA ILE A 774 -50.95 -11.93 -0.28
C ILE A 774 -49.92 -11.38 -1.27
N ALA A 775 -48.71 -11.06 -0.79
CA ALA A 775 -47.62 -10.60 -1.64
C ALA A 775 -47.17 -11.68 -2.64
N GLU A 776 -47.08 -12.94 -2.21
CA GLU A 776 -46.72 -14.06 -3.09
C GLU A 776 -47.81 -14.36 -4.11
N ARG A 777 -49.09 -14.36 -3.70
CA ARG A 777 -50.23 -14.49 -4.64
C ARG A 777 -50.20 -13.38 -5.69
N PHE A 778 -50.02 -12.14 -5.26
CA PHE A 778 -49.86 -11.00 -6.17
C PHE A 778 -48.71 -11.23 -7.16
N ALA A 779 -47.56 -11.68 -6.68
CA ALA A 779 -46.39 -11.86 -7.53
C ALA A 779 -46.62 -12.93 -8.62
N HIS A 780 -47.38 -13.99 -8.32
CA HIS A 780 -47.82 -14.97 -9.30
C HIS A 780 -48.79 -14.36 -10.33
N GLU A 781 -49.88 -13.72 -9.87
CA GLU A 781 -50.87 -13.07 -10.75
C GLU A 781 -50.24 -12.00 -11.66
N ALA A 782 -49.28 -11.24 -11.14
CA ALA A 782 -48.56 -10.23 -11.89
C ALA A 782 -47.66 -10.86 -12.97
N GLN A 783 -46.99 -11.97 -12.66
CA GLN A 783 -46.14 -12.67 -13.63
C GLN A 783 -46.94 -13.24 -14.81
N GLU A 784 -48.10 -13.83 -14.55
CA GLU A 784 -49.01 -14.32 -15.60
C GLU A 784 -49.55 -13.16 -16.45
N ALA A 785 -50.09 -12.12 -15.81
CA ALA A 785 -50.65 -10.96 -16.51
C ALA A 785 -49.61 -10.22 -17.38
N VAL A 786 -48.34 -10.20 -16.94
CA VAL A 786 -47.24 -9.65 -17.73
C VAL A 786 -46.90 -10.53 -18.93
N GLY A 787 -47.00 -11.85 -18.79
CA GLY A 787 -46.82 -12.80 -19.90
C GLY A 787 -47.81 -12.56 -21.04
N GLU A 788 -49.07 -12.25 -20.72
CA GLU A 788 -50.12 -11.92 -21.69
C GLU A 788 -49.95 -10.53 -22.31
N ALA A 789 -49.53 -9.54 -21.51
CA ALA A 789 -49.49 -8.13 -21.93
C ALA A 789 -48.28 -7.76 -22.81
N GLY A 790 -47.20 -8.55 -22.78
CA GLY A 790 -45.95 -8.21 -23.47
C GLY A 790 -45.22 -6.98 -22.90
N ALA A 791 -44.15 -6.55 -23.56
CA ALA A 791 -43.24 -5.50 -23.06
C ALA A 791 -43.97 -4.17 -22.80
N ASP A 792 -44.71 -3.64 -23.79
CA ASP A 792 -45.37 -2.34 -23.73
C ASP A 792 -46.44 -2.22 -22.63
N GLY A 793 -47.02 -3.35 -22.22
CA GLY A 793 -48.07 -3.45 -21.21
C GLY A 793 -47.59 -3.92 -19.83
N ALA A 794 -46.33 -4.35 -19.71
CA ALA A 794 -45.84 -5.10 -18.55
C ALA A 794 -46.02 -4.34 -17.22
N GLN A 795 -45.52 -3.10 -17.13
CA GLN A 795 -45.62 -2.32 -15.90
C GLN A 795 -47.10 -2.05 -15.51
N ARG A 796 -47.95 -1.76 -16.49
CA ARG A 796 -49.40 -1.55 -16.25
C ARG A 796 -50.08 -2.84 -15.78
N ALA A 797 -49.68 -4.00 -16.31
CA ALA A 797 -50.20 -5.30 -15.89
C ALA A 797 -49.87 -5.60 -14.43
N VAL A 798 -48.62 -5.38 -14.00
CA VAL A 798 -48.21 -5.50 -12.59
C VAL A 798 -49.06 -4.59 -11.70
N HIS A 799 -49.21 -3.33 -12.10
CA HIS A 799 -49.98 -2.36 -11.31
C HIS A 799 -51.46 -2.74 -11.14
N ARG A 800 -52.09 -3.25 -12.21
CA ARG A 800 -53.47 -3.76 -12.17
C ARG A 800 -53.60 -4.98 -11.26
N ALA A 801 -52.65 -5.92 -11.32
CA ALA A 801 -52.63 -7.08 -10.43
C ALA A 801 -52.53 -6.65 -8.95
N ALA A 802 -51.68 -5.66 -8.63
CA ALA A 802 -51.56 -5.13 -7.27
C ALA A 802 -52.88 -4.50 -6.78
N THR A 803 -53.57 -3.78 -7.68
CA THR A 803 -54.90 -3.21 -7.39
C THR A 803 -55.94 -4.30 -7.14
N ARG A 804 -55.95 -5.41 -7.89
CA ARG A 804 -56.84 -6.55 -7.60
C ARG A 804 -56.56 -7.17 -6.23
N CYS A 805 -55.31 -7.20 -5.80
CA CYS A 805 -54.89 -7.68 -4.48
C CYS A 805 -55.12 -6.67 -3.33
N GLY A 806 -55.78 -5.54 -3.59
CA GLY A 806 -56.19 -4.60 -2.54
C GLY A 806 -55.27 -3.38 -2.35
N LEU A 807 -54.17 -3.27 -3.10
CA LEU A 807 -53.32 -2.08 -3.01
C LEU A 807 -54.08 -0.85 -3.52
N ARG A 808 -54.14 0.24 -2.73
CA ARG A 808 -54.82 1.50 -3.06
C ARG A 808 -53.89 2.68 -2.76
N GLY A 809 -54.07 3.79 -3.48
CA GLY A 809 -53.34 5.04 -3.22
C GLY A 809 -51.86 5.03 -3.61
N VAL A 810 -51.40 3.97 -4.25
CA VAL A 810 -50.01 3.81 -4.72
C VAL A 810 -50.06 3.91 -6.24
N GLY A 811 -49.54 4.99 -6.83
CA GLY A 811 -49.43 5.15 -8.31
C GLY A 811 -48.23 4.39 -8.88
N PRO A 812 -48.11 4.18 -10.22
CA PRO A 812 -47.00 3.45 -10.82
C PRO A 812 -45.64 4.12 -10.59
N VAL A 813 -44.56 3.34 -10.58
CA VAL A 813 -43.19 3.86 -10.47
C VAL A 813 -42.84 4.70 -11.70
N ASP A 814 -42.40 5.93 -11.46
CA ASP A 814 -41.79 6.79 -12.46
C ASP A 814 -40.38 7.18 -11.99
N LEU A 815 -39.38 6.45 -12.51
CA LEU A 815 -37.98 6.69 -12.17
C LEU A 815 -37.51 8.07 -12.63
N ARG A 816 -38.04 8.61 -13.73
CA ARG A 816 -37.63 9.92 -14.24
C ARG A 816 -38.14 11.02 -13.32
N ALA A 817 -39.42 10.98 -12.97
CA ALA A 817 -40.03 11.93 -12.04
C ALA A 817 -39.31 11.94 -10.68
N TRP A 818 -38.91 10.77 -10.18
CA TRP A 818 -38.17 10.66 -8.92
C TRP A 818 -36.74 11.19 -9.03
N ALA A 819 -36.08 10.98 -10.17
CA ALA A 819 -34.70 11.43 -10.39
C ALA A 819 -34.60 12.92 -10.77
N LEU A 820 -35.68 13.53 -11.24
CA LEU A 820 -35.78 14.92 -11.68
C LEU A 820 -37.00 15.62 -11.06
N PRO A 821 -37.10 15.69 -9.71
CA PRO A 821 -38.27 16.23 -9.01
C PRO A 821 -38.47 17.74 -9.19
N PHE A 822 -37.50 18.41 -9.82
CA PHE A 822 -37.51 19.84 -10.11
C PHE A 822 -37.62 20.15 -11.62
N GLU A 823 -37.80 19.15 -12.48
CA GLU A 823 -37.98 19.35 -13.93
C GLU A 823 -39.19 20.27 -14.16
N GLY A 824 -38.98 21.36 -14.92
CA GLY A 824 -40.02 22.35 -15.24
C GLY A 824 -40.45 23.29 -14.11
N ARG A 825 -39.88 23.20 -12.90
CA ARG A 825 -40.23 24.09 -11.77
C ARG A 825 -39.40 25.37 -11.78
N GLU A 826 -40.00 26.48 -11.35
CA GLU A 826 -39.34 27.78 -11.14
C GLU A 826 -39.43 28.20 -9.67
N PHE A 827 -38.41 28.92 -9.21
CA PHE A 827 -38.28 29.37 -7.81
C PHE A 827 -38.03 30.87 -7.75
N ALA A 828 -38.74 31.54 -6.84
CA ALA A 828 -38.68 32.99 -6.61
C ALA A 828 -37.33 33.45 -6.06
N GLY A 829 -36.53 32.55 -5.50
CA GLY A 829 -35.16 32.80 -5.09
C GLY A 829 -34.49 31.60 -4.43
N PRO A 830 -33.20 31.70 -4.10
CA PRO A 830 -32.43 30.55 -3.63
C PRO A 830 -32.95 29.93 -2.32
N ARG A 831 -33.45 30.74 -1.39
CA ARG A 831 -34.01 30.25 -0.12
C ARG A 831 -35.21 29.32 -0.32
N GLN A 832 -36.07 29.62 -1.30
CA GLN A 832 -37.23 28.78 -1.59
C GLN A 832 -36.79 27.42 -2.14
N TYR A 833 -35.84 27.43 -3.06
CA TYR A 833 -35.28 26.20 -3.61
C TYR A 833 -34.56 25.36 -2.55
N GLU A 834 -33.73 25.98 -1.71
CA GLU A 834 -33.00 25.32 -0.63
C GLU A 834 -33.97 24.67 0.40
N ALA A 835 -35.09 25.33 0.72
CA ALA A 835 -36.11 24.77 1.61
C ALA A 835 -36.81 23.53 1.00
N GLU A 836 -37.15 23.58 -0.28
CA GLU A 836 -37.76 22.47 -1.03
C GLU A 836 -36.79 21.28 -1.17
N LEU A 837 -35.52 21.56 -1.45
CA LEU A 837 -34.46 20.56 -1.49
C LEU A 837 -34.28 19.89 -0.11
N ALA A 838 -34.21 20.69 0.96
CA ALA A 838 -34.05 20.16 2.31
C ALA A 838 -35.25 19.28 2.73
N ALA A 839 -36.48 19.68 2.39
CA ALA A 839 -37.67 18.88 2.63
C ALA A 839 -37.61 17.52 1.89
N LEU A 840 -37.18 17.53 0.64
CA LEU A 840 -37.00 16.31 -0.16
C LEU A 840 -35.94 15.39 0.46
N LEU A 841 -34.78 15.92 0.85
CA LEU A 841 -33.70 15.14 1.47
C LEU A 841 -34.11 14.55 2.83
N ARG A 842 -34.92 15.27 3.63
CA ARG A 842 -35.48 14.74 4.88
C ARG A 842 -36.45 13.59 4.61
N ARG A 843 -37.34 13.73 3.61
CA ARG A 843 -38.24 12.65 3.20
C ARG A 843 -37.47 11.44 2.68
N ASP A 844 -36.39 11.66 1.94
CA ASP A 844 -35.53 10.58 1.47
C ASP A 844 -34.86 9.82 2.62
N LEU A 845 -34.43 10.52 3.67
CA LEU A 845 -33.88 9.90 4.88
C LEU A 845 -34.90 9.01 5.61
N GLU A 846 -36.18 9.41 5.66
CA GLU A 846 -37.26 8.58 6.21
C GLU A 846 -37.42 7.30 5.39
N LEU A 847 -37.53 7.43 4.07
CA LEU A 847 -37.62 6.29 3.16
C LEU A 847 -36.39 5.39 3.24
N ALA A 848 -35.20 5.97 3.41
CA ALA A 848 -33.96 5.25 3.61
C ALA A 848 -33.95 4.45 4.92
N ALA A 849 -34.52 5.00 6.00
CA ALA A 849 -34.61 4.33 7.29
C ALA A 849 -35.54 3.11 7.28
N GLU A 850 -36.57 3.11 6.43
CA GLU A 850 -37.44 1.94 6.22
C GLU A 850 -36.69 0.72 5.68
N GLY A 851 -35.57 0.94 4.97
CA GLY A 851 -34.64 -0.11 4.54
C GLY A 851 -34.91 -0.71 3.16
N ASN A 852 -33.96 -1.50 2.66
CA ASN A 852 -33.96 -2.05 1.28
C ASN A 852 -34.68 -3.41 1.13
N VAL A 853 -35.40 -3.86 2.16
CA VAL A 853 -36.29 -5.02 2.11
C VAL A 853 -37.71 -4.61 2.52
N ASP A 854 -37.84 -3.96 3.67
CA ASP A 854 -39.16 -3.66 4.24
C ASP A 854 -39.77 -2.38 3.66
N GLY A 855 -38.95 -1.44 3.19
CA GLY A 855 -39.34 -0.17 2.60
C GLY A 855 -39.65 -0.27 1.10
N PRO A 856 -40.91 -0.09 0.65
CA PRO A 856 -41.29 -0.30 -0.76
C PRO A 856 -40.44 0.51 -1.76
N VAL A 857 -40.12 1.76 -1.45
CA VAL A 857 -39.35 2.64 -2.33
C VAL A 857 -37.88 2.21 -2.43
N LYS A 858 -37.22 1.96 -1.29
CA LYS A 858 -35.80 1.58 -1.30
C LYS A 858 -35.59 0.14 -1.73
N ALA A 859 -36.54 -0.75 -1.47
CA ALA A 859 -36.50 -2.13 -1.96
C ALA A 859 -36.52 -2.17 -3.49
N CYS A 860 -37.43 -1.45 -4.15
CA CYS A 860 -37.53 -1.48 -5.61
C CYS A 860 -36.35 -0.78 -6.31
N LEU A 861 -35.81 0.29 -5.72
CA LEU A 861 -34.60 0.93 -6.24
C LEU A 861 -33.37 0.01 -6.11
N ASP A 862 -33.29 -0.76 -5.02
CA ASP A 862 -32.21 -1.74 -4.81
C ASP A 862 -32.29 -2.91 -5.81
N THR A 863 -33.49 -3.25 -6.31
CA THR A 863 -33.66 -4.26 -7.38
C THR A 863 -32.86 -3.92 -8.63
N ILE A 864 -32.73 -2.64 -9.00
CA ILE A 864 -31.92 -2.22 -10.17
C ILE A 864 -30.45 -2.61 -9.98
N ARG A 865 -29.93 -2.54 -8.75
CA ARG A 865 -28.58 -3.01 -8.40
C ARG A 865 -28.50 -4.53 -8.48
N ASP A 866 -29.51 -5.23 -7.99
CA ASP A 866 -29.55 -6.69 -7.97
C ASP A 866 -29.61 -7.30 -9.38
N VAL A 867 -30.36 -6.68 -10.30
CA VAL A 867 -30.51 -7.15 -11.70
C VAL A 867 -29.45 -6.57 -12.65
N ARG A 868 -28.40 -5.94 -12.13
CA ARG A 868 -27.34 -5.34 -12.96
C ARG A 868 -26.70 -6.35 -13.92
N GLY A 869 -26.56 -7.61 -13.52
CA GLY A 869 -26.05 -8.68 -14.40
C GLY A 869 -26.98 -8.99 -15.60
N VAL A 870 -28.28 -8.72 -15.47
CA VAL A 870 -29.25 -8.84 -16.57
C VAL A 870 -29.14 -7.63 -17.50
N LEU A 871 -29.02 -6.41 -16.95
CA LEU A 871 -28.76 -5.20 -17.74
C LEU A 871 -27.48 -5.34 -18.57
N ARG A 872 -26.39 -5.84 -17.99
CA ARG A 872 -25.14 -6.13 -18.73
C ARG A 872 -25.33 -7.13 -19.86
N ALA A 873 -26.18 -8.14 -19.66
CA ALA A 873 -26.51 -9.08 -20.73
C ALA A 873 -27.21 -8.40 -21.92
N ALA A 874 -27.92 -7.28 -21.69
CA ALA A 874 -28.54 -6.48 -22.74
C ALA A 874 -27.56 -5.54 -23.44
N VAL A 875 -26.64 -4.90 -22.70
CA VAL A 875 -25.86 -3.77 -23.22
C VAL A 875 -24.43 -4.11 -23.64
N ASP A 876 -23.77 -5.06 -22.98
CA ASP A 876 -22.36 -5.38 -23.25
C ASP A 876 -22.18 -5.87 -24.70
N PHE A 877 -21.07 -5.46 -25.32
CA PHE A 877 -20.68 -5.83 -26.68
C PHE A 877 -21.73 -5.48 -27.75
N SER A 878 -22.11 -4.19 -27.82
CA SER A 878 -23.07 -3.68 -28.82
C SER A 878 -24.42 -4.39 -28.80
N GLY A 879 -24.87 -4.82 -27.61
CA GLY A 879 -26.18 -5.45 -27.48
C GLY A 879 -27.35 -4.50 -27.76
N LEU A 880 -27.11 -3.19 -27.71
CA LEU A 880 -28.04 -2.15 -28.11
C LEU A 880 -27.68 -1.54 -29.46
N THR A 881 -28.66 -0.97 -30.18
CA THR A 881 -28.41 -0.16 -31.39
C THR A 881 -27.52 1.06 -31.04
N PRO A 882 -26.74 1.61 -31.99
CA PRO A 882 -25.85 2.76 -31.70
C PRO A 882 -26.58 3.97 -31.11
N ALA A 883 -27.74 4.32 -31.67
CA ALA A 883 -28.55 5.43 -31.18
C ALA A 883 -29.07 5.17 -29.77
N SER A 884 -29.67 3.99 -29.52
CA SER A 884 -30.24 3.68 -28.21
C SER A 884 -29.17 3.51 -27.13
N HIS A 885 -27.99 2.95 -27.48
CA HIS A 885 -26.85 2.89 -26.57
C HIS A 885 -26.42 4.30 -26.11
N ARG A 886 -26.25 5.23 -27.06
CA ARG A 886 -25.79 6.60 -26.77
C ARG A 886 -26.86 7.40 -26.03
N ASP A 887 -28.05 7.48 -26.61
CA ASP A 887 -29.06 8.48 -26.23
C ASP A 887 -29.98 7.96 -25.11
N ASP A 888 -30.44 6.72 -25.19
CA ASP A 888 -31.38 6.17 -24.21
C ASP A 888 -30.66 5.57 -22.99
N PHE A 889 -29.60 4.79 -23.23
CA PHE A 889 -28.91 4.11 -22.15
C PHE A 889 -27.92 5.02 -21.42
N LEU A 890 -26.88 5.52 -22.13
CA LEU A 890 -25.81 6.29 -21.49
C LEU A 890 -26.22 7.72 -21.12
N ARG A 891 -26.97 8.42 -21.99
CA ARG A 891 -27.31 9.83 -21.79
C ARG A 891 -28.55 10.06 -20.90
N ASP A 892 -29.52 9.14 -20.92
CA ASP A 892 -30.79 9.25 -20.20
C ASP A 892 -30.89 8.30 -19.00
N PHE A 893 -30.85 6.98 -19.23
CA PHE A 893 -31.07 5.97 -18.20
C PHE A 893 -29.98 5.94 -17.12
N VAL A 894 -28.70 5.84 -17.50
CA VAL A 894 -27.58 5.72 -16.55
C VAL A 894 -27.53 6.87 -15.54
N PRO A 895 -27.63 8.16 -15.95
CA PRO A 895 -27.69 9.28 -15.01
C PRO A 895 -28.93 9.23 -14.10
N THR A 896 -30.07 8.80 -14.64
CA THR A 896 -31.35 8.68 -13.91
C THR A 896 -31.24 7.65 -12.80
N VAL A 897 -30.83 6.42 -13.12
CA VAL A 897 -30.69 5.37 -12.10
C VAL A 897 -29.54 5.62 -11.15
N SER A 898 -28.47 6.29 -11.59
CA SER A 898 -27.37 6.66 -10.70
C SER A 898 -27.86 7.59 -9.58
N ARG A 899 -28.70 8.58 -9.89
CA ARG A 899 -29.30 9.48 -8.87
C ARG A 899 -30.10 8.75 -7.80
N LEU A 900 -30.75 7.65 -8.17
CA LEU A 900 -31.66 6.92 -7.30
C LEU A 900 -31.02 5.74 -6.55
N THR A 901 -30.01 5.10 -7.14
CA THR A 901 -29.55 3.77 -6.69
C THR A 901 -28.11 3.70 -6.22
N THR A 902 -27.22 4.60 -6.65
CA THR A 902 -25.78 4.51 -6.33
C THR A 902 -25.38 5.31 -5.10
N GLY A 903 -26.29 6.07 -4.52
CA GLY A 903 -26.01 7.15 -3.58
C GLY A 903 -25.31 6.77 -2.27
N PRO A 904 -25.00 7.76 -1.43
CA PRO A 904 -24.13 7.59 -0.28
C PRO A 904 -24.87 6.96 0.92
N PRO A 905 -24.13 6.59 1.98
CA PRO A 905 -24.71 6.18 3.26
C PRO A 905 -25.53 7.31 3.91
N LEU A 906 -26.55 6.96 4.72
CA LEU A 906 -27.47 7.93 5.36
C LEU A 906 -26.74 9.07 6.10
N VAL A 907 -25.61 8.77 6.73
CA VAL A 907 -24.79 9.77 7.45
C VAL A 907 -24.35 10.92 6.53
N ARG A 908 -24.10 10.68 5.24
CA ARG A 908 -23.71 11.74 4.30
C ARG A 908 -24.85 12.69 3.98
N ILE A 909 -26.08 12.20 3.89
CA ILE A 909 -27.24 13.07 3.68
C ILE A 909 -27.54 13.89 4.93
N ARG A 910 -27.37 13.32 6.14
CA ARG A 910 -27.45 14.08 7.39
C ARG A 910 -26.38 15.17 7.47
N GLN A 911 -25.15 14.86 7.09
CA GLN A 911 -24.05 15.84 7.01
C GLN A 911 -24.34 16.94 5.98
N LEU A 912 -24.89 16.57 4.83
CA LEU A 912 -25.28 17.51 3.79
C LEU A 912 -26.33 18.51 4.29
N LEU A 913 -27.40 18.01 4.94
CA LEU A 913 -28.42 18.87 5.56
C LEU A 913 -27.82 19.82 6.59
N ALA A 914 -26.95 19.33 7.49
CA ALA A 914 -26.28 20.15 8.48
C ALA A 914 -25.41 21.27 7.86
N LEU A 915 -24.76 20.98 6.72
CA LEU A 915 -23.97 21.96 5.99
C LEU A 915 -24.84 23.02 5.29
N LEU A 916 -25.97 22.61 4.72
CA LEU A 916 -26.96 23.53 4.15
C LEU A 916 -27.51 24.48 5.22
N ASP A 917 -27.90 23.93 6.37
CA ASP A 917 -28.44 24.70 7.50
C ASP A 917 -27.41 25.68 8.09
N SER A 918 -26.12 25.33 8.06
CA SER A 918 -25.03 26.21 8.51
C SER A 918 -24.68 27.35 7.54
N GLY A 919 -25.14 27.28 6.29
CA GLY A 919 -24.80 28.23 5.22
C GLY A 919 -23.38 28.08 4.64
N VAL A 920 -22.58 27.11 5.10
CA VAL A 920 -21.26 26.80 4.54
C VAL A 920 -21.37 26.26 3.12
N LEU A 921 -22.46 25.53 2.83
CA LEU A 921 -22.77 24.97 1.52
C LEU A 921 -24.12 25.50 1.03
N ARG A 922 -24.17 25.85 -0.25
CA ARG A 922 -25.41 26.17 -0.97
C ARG A 922 -25.47 25.39 -2.28
N ILE A 923 -26.69 25.10 -2.74
CA ILE A 923 -26.92 24.46 -4.05
C ILE A 923 -27.58 25.48 -4.98
N ALA A 924 -26.97 25.72 -6.14
CA ALA A 924 -27.34 26.81 -7.03
C ALA A 924 -28.77 26.70 -7.60
N GLY A 925 -29.27 25.48 -7.80
CA GLY A 925 -30.59 25.22 -8.36
C GLY A 925 -30.58 24.17 -9.49
N PRO A 926 -31.75 23.83 -10.04
CA PRO A 926 -31.89 22.99 -11.23
C PRO A 926 -31.28 23.67 -12.46
N GLU A 927 -30.84 22.90 -13.46
CA GLU A 927 -30.20 23.41 -14.67
C GLU A 927 -28.99 24.32 -14.40
N ALA A 928 -28.24 24.07 -13.31
CA ALA A 928 -27.10 24.90 -12.95
C ALA A 928 -26.06 24.98 -14.09
N ARG A 929 -25.63 26.20 -14.38
CA ARG A 929 -24.63 26.55 -15.40
C ARG A 929 -23.41 27.15 -14.72
N PHE A 930 -22.24 26.75 -15.20
CA PHE A 930 -20.96 27.28 -14.76
C PHE A 930 -20.27 27.89 -15.97
N GLY A 931 -19.52 28.97 -15.76
CA GLY A 931 -18.78 29.62 -16.84
C GLY A 931 -17.80 30.66 -16.31
N ALA A 932 -17.10 31.29 -17.24
CA ALA A 932 -16.24 32.43 -16.98
C ALA A 932 -16.96 33.72 -17.38
N ASP A 933 -16.81 34.76 -16.57
CA ASP A 933 -17.32 36.10 -16.82
C ASP A 933 -16.12 37.02 -17.09
N ALA A 934 -15.83 37.26 -18.37
CA ALA A 934 -14.66 38.02 -18.80
C ALA A 934 -14.70 39.48 -18.35
N GLU A 935 -15.90 40.08 -18.30
CA GLU A 935 -16.10 41.46 -17.85
C GLU A 935 -15.91 41.58 -16.34
N ALA A 936 -16.45 40.63 -15.57
CA ALA A 936 -16.28 40.62 -14.12
C ALA A 936 -14.92 40.05 -13.66
N GLY A 937 -14.14 39.44 -14.55
CA GLY A 937 -12.87 38.77 -14.24
C GLY A 937 -13.01 37.62 -13.25
N ARG A 938 -14.15 36.92 -13.21
CA ARG A 938 -14.46 35.86 -12.24
C ARG A 938 -15.18 34.69 -12.90
N PHE A 939 -15.13 33.52 -12.25
CA PHE A 939 -16.04 32.44 -12.59
C PHE A 939 -17.46 32.75 -12.06
N TYR A 940 -18.47 32.07 -12.60
CA TYR A 940 -19.84 32.15 -12.09
C TYR A 940 -20.51 30.79 -12.03
N VAL A 941 -21.51 30.70 -11.15
CA VAL A 941 -22.54 29.65 -11.15
C VAL A 941 -23.91 30.31 -11.07
N GLU A 942 -24.86 29.82 -11.86
CA GLU A 942 -26.25 30.26 -11.81
C GLU A 942 -27.22 29.14 -12.19
N SER A 943 -28.46 29.26 -11.73
CA SER A 943 -29.58 28.44 -12.19
C SER A 943 -30.61 29.33 -12.86
N PRO A 944 -30.98 29.09 -14.13
CA PRO A 944 -32.02 29.86 -14.80
C PRO A 944 -33.40 29.66 -14.16
N ARG A 945 -33.59 28.58 -13.38
CA ARG A 945 -34.83 28.25 -12.68
C ARG A 945 -34.97 28.92 -11.32
N VAL A 946 -33.91 29.58 -10.84
CA VAL A 946 -33.88 30.21 -9.52
C VAL A 946 -33.51 31.67 -9.69
N LYS A 947 -34.50 32.56 -9.50
CA LYS A 947 -34.29 34.00 -9.65
C LYS A 947 -33.21 34.51 -8.69
N GLY A 948 -32.24 35.26 -9.20
CA GLY A 948 -31.15 35.82 -8.38
C GLY A 948 -30.15 34.79 -7.84
N SER A 949 -30.00 33.64 -8.49
CA SER A 949 -29.05 32.58 -8.08
C SER A 949 -27.59 32.83 -8.50
N ARG A 950 -27.34 33.74 -9.45
CA ARG A 950 -26.00 34.01 -9.99
C ARG A 950 -25.03 34.40 -8.87
N THR A 951 -23.96 33.62 -8.73
CA THR A 951 -22.92 33.82 -7.73
C THR A 951 -21.56 33.87 -8.41
N ARG A 952 -20.74 34.88 -8.09
CA ARG A 952 -19.35 35.00 -8.54
C ARG A 952 -18.45 34.09 -7.71
N LEU A 953 -17.47 33.47 -8.36
CA LEU A 953 -16.62 32.44 -7.78
C LEU A 953 -15.14 32.80 -7.98
N ASP A 954 -14.34 32.49 -6.96
CA ASP A 954 -12.88 32.62 -6.99
C ASP A 954 -12.22 31.32 -7.47
N VAL A 955 -12.83 30.19 -7.12
CA VAL A 955 -12.32 28.85 -7.39
C VAL A 955 -13.44 28.04 -8.01
N LEU A 956 -13.10 27.20 -8.99
CA LEU A 956 -14.01 26.27 -9.61
C LEU A 956 -13.42 24.85 -9.55
N VAL A 957 -14.11 23.95 -8.83
CA VAL A 957 -13.72 22.56 -8.66
C VAL A 957 -14.65 21.68 -9.47
N ASP A 958 -14.12 20.94 -10.43
CA ASP A 958 -14.88 19.91 -11.13
C ASP A 958 -14.93 18.64 -10.29
N ALA A 959 -16.04 18.36 -9.62
CA ALA A 959 -16.15 17.16 -8.81
C ALA A 959 -16.45 15.91 -9.65
N ARG A 960 -16.57 15.97 -10.98
CA ARG A 960 -16.84 14.81 -11.81
C ARG A 960 -15.57 14.00 -12.03
N ILE A 961 -15.63 12.69 -11.78
CA ILE A 961 -14.53 11.78 -12.15
C ILE A 961 -14.44 11.73 -13.70
N PRO A 962 -13.25 11.91 -14.29
CA PRO A 962 -13.07 11.76 -15.73
C PRO A 962 -13.50 10.36 -16.19
N GLU A 963 -14.32 10.32 -17.25
CA GLU A 963 -14.72 9.08 -17.89
C GLU A 963 -13.57 8.53 -18.73
N PRO A 964 -13.37 7.20 -18.76
CA PRO A 964 -12.40 6.58 -19.65
C PRO A 964 -12.77 6.84 -21.11
N ASP A 965 -11.79 7.29 -21.89
CA ASP A 965 -11.95 7.57 -23.31
C ASP A 965 -10.60 7.37 -24.01
N LEU A 966 -10.49 6.27 -24.74
CA LEU A 966 -9.28 5.91 -25.47
C LEU A 966 -8.93 6.94 -26.56
N GLY A 967 -9.91 7.61 -27.15
CA GLY A 967 -9.67 8.64 -28.16
C GLY A 967 -8.96 9.88 -27.58
N ARG A 968 -9.28 10.21 -26.32
CA ARG A 968 -8.70 11.32 -25.56
C ARG A 968 -7.54 10.94 -24.65
N ALA A 969 -7.10 9.68 -24.67
CA ALA A 969 -5.90 9.25 -23.96
C ALA A 969 -4.65 9.91 -24.55
N ARG A 970 -3.75 10.41 -23.69
CA ARG A 970 -2.46 11.03 -24.07
C ARG A 970 -1.39 10.78 -23.03
N GLY A 971 -0.14 10.66 -23.49
CA GLY A 971 1.06 10.64 -22.64
C GLY A 971 1.25 9.38 -21.79
N ASP A 972 0.21 8.58 -21.58
CA ASP A 972 0.22 7.35 -20.79
C ASP A 972 0.40 6.07 -21.64
N LEU A 973 0.52 4.92 -20.95
CA LEU A 973 0.63 3.60 -21.57
C LEU A 973 -0.53 3.30 -22.52
N THR A 974 -1.76 3.67 -22.14
CA THR A 974 -2.96 3.40 -22.93
C THR A 974 -2.94 4.15 -24.26
N ALA A 975 -2.51 5.41 -24.26
CA ALA A 975 -2.31 6.19 -25.48
C ALA A 975 -1.24 5.56 -26.38
N ARG A 976 -0.10 5.15 -25.82
CA ARG A 976 1.00 4.54 -26.58
C ARG A 976 0.58 3.21 -27.21
N LEU A 977 -0.16 2.37 -26.49
CA LEU A 977 -0.66 1.10 -27.02
C LEU A 977 -1.71 1.30 -28.11
N ARG A 978 -2.53 2.36 -28.02
CA ARG A 978 -3.41 2.77 -29.12
C ARG A 978 -2.61 3.19 -30.35
N ASP A 979 -1.58 4.02 -30.16
CA ASP A 979 -0.78 4.56 -31.27
C ASP A 979 0.06 3.47 -31.96
N GLN A 980 0.42 2.41 -31.23
CA GLN A 980 1.02 1.18 -31.78
C GLN A 980 0.02 0.25 -32.49
N GLY A 981 -1.29 0.54 -32.41
CA GLY A 981 -2.34 -0.30 -32.96
C GLY A 981 -2.64 -1.58 -32.16
N LEU A 982 -2.15 -1.70 -30.91
CA LEU A 982 -2.44 -2.82 -30.02
C LEU A 982 -3.78 -2.67 -29.29
N LEU A 983 -4.22 -1.43 -29.06
CA LEU A 983 -5.55 -1.12 -28.54
C LEU A 983 -6.34 -0.31 -29.56
N THR A 984 -7.63 -0.62 -29.71
CA THR A 984 -8.57 0.19 -30.50
C THR A 984 -9.78 0.57 -29.67
N ALA A 985 -10.44 1.67 -30.06
CA ALA A 985 -11.67 2.09 -29.40
C ALA A 985 -12.82 1.20 -29.85
N TYR A 986 -13.69 0.81 -28.92
CA TYR A 986 -14.87 0.04 -29.26
C TYR A 986 -15.88 0.90 -30.01
N VAL A 987 -16.34 0.40 -31.16
CA VAL A 987 -17.32 1.06 -32.00
C VAL A 987 -18.54 0.16 -32.11
N ASN A 988 -19.66 0.62 -31.56
CA ASN A 988 -20.96 0.01 -31.77
C ASN A 988 -21.44 0.34 -33.19
N ARG A 989 -21.61 -0.67 -34.05
CA ARG A 989 -22.03 -0.52 -35.45
C ARG A 989 -23.41 -1.11 -35.65
N GLY A 990 -24.31 -0.26 -36.14
CA GLY A 990 -25.69 -0.59 -36.49
C GLY A 990 -25.78 -1.31 -37.83
N GLN A 991 -26.82 -2.11 -38.00
CA GLN A 991 -27.15 -2.76 -39.29
C GLN A 991 -27.52 -1.73 -40.37
N ASP A 992 -27.96 -0.55 -39.97
CA ASP A 992 -28.31 0.60 -40.81
C ASP A 992 -27.08 1.47 -41.20
N GLY A 993 -25.87 1.03 -40.84
CA GLY A 993 -24.64 1.78 -41.09
C GLY A 993 -24.34 2.89 -40.07
N THR A 994 -25.19 3.09 -39.05
CA THR A 994 -24.89 4.01 -37.96
C THR A 994 -23.73 3.49 -37.11
N ALA A 995 -22.96 4.39 -36.50
CA ALA A 995 -21.85 4.01 -35.64
C ALA A 995 -21.74 4.93 -34.42
N PHE A 996 -21.36 4.34 -33.29
CA PHE A 996 -21.11 5.05 -32.04
C PHE A 996 -19.80 4.54 -31.42
N ALA A 997 -18.77 5.38 -31.43
CA ALA A 997 -17.53 5.11 -30.71
C ALA A 997 -17.75 5.36 -29.21
N THR A 998 -17.60 4.31 -28.39
CA THR A 998 -18.00 4.37 -26.98
C THR A 998 -16.90 4.91 -26.06
N GLY A 999 -15.66 4.99 -26.56
CA GLY A 999 -14.48 5.42 -25.80
C GLY A 999 -13.80 4.29 -25.00
N GLY A 1000 -14.46 3.15 -24.79
CA GLY A 1000 -13.88 1.98 -24.16
C GLY A 1000 -12.86 1.26 -25.04
N VAL A 1001 -11.92 0.52 -24.44
CA VAL A 1001 -11.04 -0.38 -25.20
C VAL A 1001 -11.85 -1.53 -25.79
N ALA A 1002 -11.71 -1.76 -27.09
CA ALA A 1002 -12.30 -2.89 -27.78
C ALA A 1002 -11.64 -4.18 -27.29
N VAL A 1003 -12.45 -5.09 -26.75
CA VAL A 1003 -12.02 -6.41 -26.28
C VAL A 1003 -12.90 -7.50 -26.86
N THR A 1004 -12.37 -8.72 -26.96
CA THR A 1004 -13.17 -9.91 -27.24
C THR A 1004 -14.16 -10.19 -26.11
N GLY A 1005 -15.04 -11.18 -26.31
CA GLY A 1005 -15.65 -11.87 -25.17
C GLY A 1005 -14.58 -12.46 -24.24
N SER A 1006 -15.02 -13.05 -23.12
CA SER A 1006 -14.11 -13.75 -22.19
C SER A 1006 -13.10 -14.62 -22.96
N PRO A 1007 -11.77 -14.44 -22.76
CA PRO A 1007 -11.11 -13.81 -21.61
C PRO A 1007 -10.71 -12.32 -21.79
N PHE A 1008 -11.34 -11.58 -22.70
CA PHE A 1008 -11.17 -10.12 -22.86
C PHE A 1008 -9.81 -9.68 -23.43
N HIS A 1009 -9.37 -10.31 -24.51
CA HIS A 1009 -8.21 -9.87 -25.29
C HIS A 1009 -8.52 -8.54 -26.00
N PRO A 1010 -7.60 -7.56 -26.01
CA PRO A 1010 -7.82 -6.34 -26.77
C PRO A 1010 -7.80 -6.62 -28.29
N VAL A 1011 -8.56 -5.83 -29.04
CA VAL A 1011 -8.63 -5.92 -30.51
C VAL A 1011 -7.68 -4.89 -31.12
N ARG A 1012 -6.81 -5.37 -32.01
CA ARG A 1012 -5.80 -4.56 -32.71
C ARG A 1012 -6.41 -3.77 -33.87
N ALA A 1013 -5.63 -2.83 -34.40
CA ALA A 1013 -6.03 -2.01 -35.56
C ALA A 1013 -6.32 -2.84 -36.83
N ASP A 1014 -5.74 -4.03 -36.95
CA ASP A 1014 -6.01 -4.98 -38.05
C ASP A 1014 -7.27 -5.84 -37.83
N GLY A 1015 -7.99 -5.62 -36.73
CA GLY A 1015 -9.21 -6.34 -36.35
C GLY A 1015 -8.98 -7.70 -35.69
N ARG A 1016 -7.73 -8.13 -35.50
CA ARG A 1016 -7.41 -9.40 -34.82
C ARG A 1016 -7.26 -9.21 -33.31
N PRO A 1017 -7.58 -10.22 -32.50
CA PRO A 1017 -7.33 -10.17 -31.06
C PRO A 1017 -5.83 -10.29 -30.75
N GLU A 1018 -5.35 -9.52 -29.78
CA GLU A 1018 -4.01 -9.65 -29.19
C GLU A 1018 -4.04 -10.70 -28.07
N THR A 1019 -3.78 -11.96 -28.41
CA THR A 1019 -4.04 -13.11 -27.54
C THR A 1019 -3.06 -13.29 -26.39
N GLY A 1020 -1.94 -12.54 -26.37
CA GLY A 1020 -1.05 -12.50 -25.23
C GLY A 1020 -1.40 -11.42 -24.20
N MET A 1021 -2.39 -10.57 -24.48
CA MET A 1021 -2.80 -9.46 -23.63
C MET A 1021 -4.26 -9.57 -23.19
N TYR A 1022 -4.59 -9.03 -22.02
CA TYR A 1022 -5.95 -8.97 -21.48
C TYR A 1022 -6.26 -7.57 -20.96
N VAL A 1023 -7.52 -7.12 -21.06
CA VAL A 1023 -7.96 -5.82 -20.54
C VAL A 1023 -9.20 -6.00 -19.67
N LEU A 1024 -9.06 -5.73 -18.36
CA LEU A 1024 -10.14 -5.91 -17.38
C LEU A 1024 -10.31 -4.68 -16.49
N GLY A 1025 -11.57 -4.31 -16.22
CA GLY A 1025 -11.91 -3.22 -15.33
C GLY A 1025 -12.20 -1.92 -16.07
N ILE A 1026 -11.83 -0.79 -15.47
CA ILE A 1026 -12.13 0.56 -15.98
C ILE A 1026 -11.70 0.78 -17.45
N PRO A 1027 -10.58 0.23 -17.96
CA PRO A 1027 -10.18 0.46 -19.34
C PRO A 1027 -11.16 -0.11 -20.37
N SER A 1028 -11.96 -1.13 -19.99
CA SER A 1028 -13.02 -1.70 -20.83
C SER A 1028 -14.43 -1.19 -20.49
N GLU A 1029 -14.55 -0.17 -19.63
CA GLU A 1029 -15.82 0.55 -19.45
C GLU A 1029 -16.32 1.09 -20.79
N PHE A 1030 -17.65 1.08 -21.01
CA PHE A 1030 -18.33 1.40 -22.28
C PHE A 1030 -18.18 0.39 -23.42
N THR A 1031 -17.26 -0.59 -23.32
CA THR A 1031 -17.37 -1.87 -24.05
C THR A 1031 -18.21 -2.85 -23.24
N ARG A 1032 -17.95 -2.85 -21.95
CA ARG A 1032 -18.74 -3.49 -20.91
C ARG A 1032 -19.21 -2.42 -19.94
N TRP A 1033 -20.44 -2.54 -19.46
CA TRP A 1033 -21.02 -1.54 -18.57
C TRP A 1033 -20.72 -1.84 -17.10
N PHE A 1034 -20.39 -0.80 -16.34
CA PHE A 1034 -20.27 -0.84 -14.88
C PHE A 1034 -19.08 -1.70 -14.40
N THR A 1035 -17.93 -1.56 -15.06
CA THR A 1035 -16.67 -2.24 -14.70
C THR A 1035 -15.95 -1.59 -13.52
N GLN A 1036 -16.36 -0.37 -13.16
CA GLN A 1036 -15.88 0.41 -12.01
C GLN A 1036 -16.11 -0.25 -10.63
N VAL A 1037 -16.82 -1.38 -10.58
CA VAL A 1037 -16.98 -2.17 -9.34
C VAL A 1037 -15.62 -2.69 -8.87
N GLY A 1038 -15.24 -2.26 -7.67
CA GLY A 1038 -13.98 -2.61 -7.03
C GLY A 1038 -14.06 -3.74 -6.01
N SER A 1039 -15.06 -4.61 -6.04
CA SER A 1039 -15.21 -5.73 -5.09
C SER A 1039 -16.15 -6.84 -5.58
N GLY A 1040 -15.94 -8.07 -5.09
CA GLY A 1040 -16.91 -9.17 -5.17
C GLY A 1040 -17.88 -9.20 -3.97
N ARG A 1041 -18.90 -10.05 -4.04
CA ARG A 1041 -19.86 -10.31 -2.94
C ARG A 1041 -19.57 -11.68 -2.29
N PRO A 1042 -19.57 -11.80 -0.95
CA PRO A 1042 -19.33 -13.08 -0.29
C PRO A 1042 -20.31 -14.18 -0.71
N GLY A 1043 -19.79 -15.36 -1.02
CA GLY A 1043 -20.56 -16.59 -1.21
C GLY A 1043 -21.12 -16.86 -2.61
N VAL A 1044 -21.09 -15.89 -3.54
CA VAL A 1044 -21.54 -16.11 -4.93
C VAL A 1044 -20.59 -15.45 -5.91
N TRP A 1045 -20.11 -16.20 -6.90
CA TRP A 1045 -19.30 -15.63 -7.99
C TRP A 1045 -20.18 -14.77 -8.89
N GLY A 1046 -19.98 -13.46 -8.80
CA GLY A 1046 -20.36 -12.54 -9.86
C GLY A 1046 -19.26 -12.42 -10.91
N GLU A 1047 -19.54 -11.64 -11.95
CA GLU A 1047 -18.59 -11.36 -13.04
C GLU A 1047 -17.27 -10.76 -12.53
N PHE A 1048 -17.27 -10.09 -11.36
CA PHE A 1048 -16.02 -9.64 -10.74
C PHE A 1048 -14.99 -10.75 -10.58
N THR A 1049 -15.41 -11.91 -10.05
CA THR A 1049 -14.56 -13.08 -9.83
C THR A 1049 -14.47 -13.94 -11.09
N SER A 1050 -15.59 -14.16 -11.79
CA SER A 1050 -15.62 -15.02 -12.99
C SER A 1050 -14.76 -14.47 -14.13
N ASP A 1051 -14.72 -13.16 -14.33
CA ASP A 1051 -13.89 -12.55 -15.39
C ASP A 1051 -12.39 -12.71 -15.08
N ALA A 1052 -12.01 -12.48 -13.82
CA ALA A 1052 -10.64 -12.67 -13.35
C ALA A 1052 -10.22 -14.14 -13.45
N ASP A 1053 -11.14 -15.06 -13.15
CA ASP A 1053 -10.92 -16.50 -13.26
C ASP A 1053 -10.71 -16.96 -14.71
N ALA A 1054 -11.47 -16.41 -15.65
CA ALA A 1054 -11.31 -16.70 -17.07
C ALA A 1054 -9.94 -16.23 -17.59
N ILE A 1055 -9.51 -15.01 -17.23
CA ILE A 1055 -8.18 -14.49 -17.56
C ILE A 1055 -7.10 -15.37 -16.94
N ALA A 1056 -7.20 -15.69 -15.66
CA ALA A 1056 -6.23 -16.55 -14.99
C ALA A 1056 -6.14 -17.94 -15.63
N GLY A 1057 -7.27 -18.51 -16.05
CA GLY A 1057 -7.33 -19.79 -16.76
C GLY A 1057 -6.62 -19.77 -18.11
N ASP A 1058 -6.90 -18.75 -18.92
CA ASP A 1058 -6.31 -18.59 -20.25
C ASP A 1058 -4.81 -18.21 -20.17
N ALA A 1059 -4.44 -17.28 -19.29
CA ALA A 1059 -3.06 -16.88 -19.09
C ALA A 1059 -2.19 -18.07 -18.67
N LEU A 1060 -2.71 -18.99 -17.83
CA LEU A 1060 -1.98 -20.18 -17.41
C LEU A 1060 -1.96 -21.31 -18.45
N ALA A 1061 -2.71 -21.23 -19.55
CA ALA A 1061 -2.74 -22.30 -20.56
C ALA A 1061 -1.34 -22.55 -21.16
N GLY A 1062 -0.58 -21.48 -21.43
CA GLY A 1062 0.80 -21.56 -21.93
C GLY A 1062 1.83 -22.09 -20.92
N ALA A 1063 1.52 -22.08 -19.63
CA ALA A 1063 2.33 -22.70 -18.58
C ALA A 1063 2.08 -24.22 -18.44
N ARG A 1064 0.97 -24.72 -19.00
CA ARG A 1064 0.50 -26.11 -18.88
C ARG A 1064 0.79 -26.98 -20.10
N LEU A 1065 1.19 -26.38 -21.22
CA LEU A 1065 1.71 -27.12 -22.37
C LEU A 1065 3.08 -27.71 -21.99
N ARG A 1066 3.19 -29.05 -22.04
CA ARG A 1066 4.51 -29.71 -21.98
C ARG A 1066 5.26 -29.40 -23.27
N ALA A 1067 6.55 -29.09 -23.16
CA ALA A 1067 7.45 -29.20 -24.29
C ALA A 1067 7.69 -30.69 -24.55
N ASP A 1068 6.82 -31.35 -25.32
CA ASP A 1068 7.05 -32.73 -25.76
C ASP A 1068 7.29 -32.79 -27.26
N ALA A 1069 8.31 -33.58 -27.61
CA ALA A 1069 8.68 -34.10 -28.92
C ALA A 1069 9.19 -33.10 -29.96
N ARG A 1070 10.52 -33.07 -30.11
CA ARG A 1070 11.13 -32.97 -31.45
C ARG A 1070 10.56 -34.13 -32.28
N GLU A 1071 9.59 -33.86 -33.15
CA GLU A 1071 9.48 -34.61 -34.39
C GLU A 1071 10.75 -34.34 -35.18
N LEU A 1072 11.74 -35.24 -35.03
CA LEU A 1072 12.78 -35.43 -36.02
C LEU A 1072 12.12 -36.04 -37.26
N THR A 1073 11.50 -35.21 -38.09
CA THR A 1073 11.22 -35.59 -39.48
C THR A 1073 12.56 -35.63 -40.22
N GLY A 1074 13.20 -36.81 -40.23
CA GLY A 1074 14.53 -36.94 -40.80
C GLY A 1074 15.08 -38.37 -40.81
N VAL A 1075 14.25 -39.36 -41.13
CA VAL A 1075 14.75 -40.67 -41.58
C VAL A 1075 14.02 -41.06 -42.86
N VAL A 1076 14.65 -40.76 -43.99
CA VAL A 1076 14.38 -41.45 -45.25
C VAL A 1076 14.99 -42.84 -45.12
N LEU A 1077 14.16 -43.86 -44.91
CA LEU A 1077 14.53 -45.24 -45.21
C LEU A 1077 13.86 -45.61 -46.54
N GLY A 1078 14.70 -45.93 -47.52
CA GLY A 1078 14.31 -46.24 -48.89
C GLY A 1078 13.47 -47.52 -49.02
N PRO A 1079 12.89 -47.76 -50.22
CA PRO A 1079 11.90 -48.81 -50.45
C PRO A 1079 12.58 -50.16 -50.69
N ARG A 1080 12.98 -50.86 -49.63
CA ARG A 1080 13.29 -52.29 -49.68
C ARG A 1080 13.03 -52.90 -48.31
N TRP A 1081 11.83 -53.40 -48.07
CA TRP A 1081 11.50 -54.59 -47.26
C TRP A 1081 9.98 -54.79 -47.29
N ARG A 1082 9.49 -55.35 -48.40
CA ARG A 1082 8.27 -56.18 -48.43
C ARG A 1082 8.73 -57.63 -48.36
N SER A 1083 8.35 -58.35 -47.31
CA SER A 1083 7.63 -59.65 -47.43
C SER A 1083 7.64 -60.43 -46.11
N LYS A 1084 6.52 -61.16 -45.91
CA LYS A 1084 6.25 -62.23 -44.94
C LYS A 1084 5.90 -61.72 -43.52
N PHE A 1085 4.70 -61.87 -42.99
CA PHE A 1085 3.63 -62.86 -43.19
C PHE A 1085 2.23 -62.23 -43.04
N GLY A 1086 1.24 -62.79 -43.73
CA GLY A 1086 -0.15 -62.33 -43.74
C GLY A 1086 -1.03 -62.90 -42.61
N THR A 1087 -2.15 -62.21 -42.41
CA THR A 1087 -3.46 -62.65 -41.89
C THR A 1087 -4.04 -63.80 -42.76
N PRO A 1088 -5.11 -64.54 -42.36
CA PRO A 1088 -6.32 -64.11 -41.63
C PRO A 1088 -6.80 -65.17 -40.59
N GLU A 1089 -7.94 -65.17 -39.90
CA GLU A 1089 -9.31 -64.67 -40.08
C GLU A 1089 -10.07 -65.02 -38.76
N GLY A 1090 -11.19 -64.37 -38.43
CA GLY A 1090 -12.05 -64.87 -37.33
C GLY A 1090 -12.97 -63.83 -36.69
N GLU A 1091 -14.15 -63.68 -37.26
CA GLU A 1091 -15.30 -62.88 -36.83
C GLU A 1091 -16.08 -63.45 -35.61
N THR A 1092 -16.72 -62.51 -34.89
CA THR A 1092 -18.03 -62.59 -34.19
C THR A 1092 -18.26 -63.57 -33.03
N ALA A 1093 -18.76 -63.02 -31.90
CA ALA A 1093 -19.89 -63.58 -31.16
C ALA A 1093 -20.56 -62.51 -30.27
N ASP A 1094 -21.89 -62.45 -30.36
CA ASP A 1094 -22.85 -61.77 -29.49
C ASP A 1094 -22.86 -62.31 -28.04
N GLY A 1095 -23.38 -61.49 -27.11
CA GLY A 1095 -24.22 -61.96 -26.01
C GLY A 1095 -23.75 -61.69 -24.57
N SER A 1096 -24.16 -60.57 -23.98
CA SER A 1096 -25.01 -60.44 -22.75
C SER A 1096 -25.05 -59.01 -22.21
#